data_AF-A0A3P7FM53-F1
#
_entry.id   AF-A0A3P7FM53-F1
#
_cell.length_a   1.000
_cell.length_b   1.000
_cell.length_c   1.000
_cell.angle_alpha   90.00
_cell.angle_beta   90.00
_cell.angle_gamma   90.00
#
_symmetry.space_group_name_H-M   'P 1'
#
loop_
_entity.id
_entity.type
_entity.pdbx_description
1 polymer ?
#
loop_
_entity_poly.entity_id
_entity_poly.type
_entity_poly.pdbx_seq_one_letter_code
_entity_poly.pdbx_strand_id
1 'polypeptide(L)'
;MTSIAVEVFDAKNISKSIAYLENVFLLEYIGPLVIYPIFYLRPSEIYGPDASRYPMSYGVKFALVCWTFHYAKRLLETLFVHRFSNATMPLRNIFKNCGYYWVFAAFVSYFINHPLYTLPYFGFVQVATGLIGFIICEFGNLSVHLLLRNLRPLGTKVRKIPMPDINPMTLMFHFVSCPNYTYEVGSWLWFSYMTQSLPALIFTFAGFLQMAIWAKDKHRNYRREFPNYPKHRRAMIPFTMASQALQAVVLCGGLGNRMTSLTDYIPKCMLPIAGVPMFWYPLNFLQKNSIREVVMVVAEKLMDEIRHLLSNSALPPLDNLQIEFIKLSSVAEHWGTADVLRFINAQIKKDFIVVSGDFVSDMNLAPMLSLHAAENATLTCLLCDRVITGPVPGPKMKLSKERDFIVLSKNNQLLFSGSEEDYDETVTMNVNLLDKEFTSLKADLIPYILEKQNAKDSHGMHFSDINKFICFGTNVVKNLQYRLKCFAYLLPPENGFIVGHVNTIGSYFEINKAIIPFLSSSFSEKFSIGQRMDDSGTASDSECYIGPTTRLFLQSAAEAHVARSERPIIKRSVIGDKCVVGPKSKIISSVLMEECQIGAGAQITNSIICAGAEIGENANISSSIVVCQQVVSASAKVHNELVAPNGEVELEKWTEEIW
;
A
#
# COMPACT_ATOMS: atom_id res chain seq x y z
N MET A 1 20.35 12.94 40.03
CA MET A 1 19.00 13.48 40.29
C MET A 1 18.79 14.72 39.42
N THR A 2 18.36 14.54 38.18
CA THR A 2 17.93 15.65 37.33
C THR A 2 16.54 16.05 37.79
N SER A 3 16.46 17.04 38.69
CA SER A 3 15.19 17.62 39.11
C SER A 3 14.53 18.24 37.88
N ILE A 4 13.47 17.61 37.41
CA ILE A 4 12.55 18.19 36.44
C ILE A 4 11.95 19.40 37.16
N ALA A 5 12.44 20.59 36.81
CA ALA A 5 11.88 21.85 37.23
C ALA A 5 10.48 21.98 36.59
N VAL A 6 9.48 21.42 37.26
CA VAL A 6 8.07 21.73 37.00
C VAL A 6 7.83 23.07 37.68
N GLU A 7 8.17 24.16 37.01
CA GLU A 7 7.72 25.50 37.42
C GLU A 7 6.19 25.52 37.33
N VAL A 8 5.55 25.51 38.49
CA VAL A 8 4.10 25.66 38.65
C VAL A 8 3.77 27.12 38.36
N PHE A 9 3.43 27.42 37.11
CA PHE A 9 3.06 28.76 36.67
C PHE A 9 1.71 29.18 37.26
N ASP A 10 1.76 30.19 38.12
CA ASP A 10 0.63 30.81 38.79
C ASP A 10 -0.32 31.52 37.79
N ALA A 11 -1.63 31.42 38.03
CA ALA A 11 -2.67 31.79 37.04
C ALA A 11 -2.64 33.26 36.57
N LYS A 12 -2.09 34.18 37.38
CA LYS A 12 -1.89 35.60 37.03
C LYS A 12 -0.79 35.82 35.99
N ASN A 13 0.24 34.97 35.92
CA ASN A 13 1.28 35.07 34.89
C ASN A 13 0.80 34.53 33.55
N ILE A 14 -0.09 33.53 33.57
CA ILE A 14 -0.68 32.94 32.36
C ILE A 14 -1.47 33.99 31.57
N SER A 15 -2.27 34.85 32.22
CA SER A 15 -3.02 35.90 31.51
C SER A 15 -2.08 36.91 30.84
N LYS A 16 -1.00 37.34 31.51
CA LYS A 16 0.03 38.21 30.92
C LYS A 16 0.72 37.53 29.74
N SER A 17 1.04 36.24 29.84
CA SER A 17 1.68 35.49 28.76
C SER A 17 0.75 35.24 27.56
N ILE A 18 -0.55 35.06 27.78
CA ILE A 18 -1.55 34.93 26.70
C ILE A 18 -1.73 36.27 25.99
N ALA A 19 -1.92 37.36 26.74
CA ALA A 19 -2.02 38.71 26.16
C ALA A 19 -0.75 39.07 25.38
N TYR A 20 0.43 38.69 25.89
CA TYR A 20 1.68 38.83 25.15
C TYR A 20 1.66 38.04 23.83
N LEU A 21 1.21 36.79 23.83
CA LEU A 21 1.15 35.97 22.61
C LEU A 21 0.17 36.53 21.58
N GLU A 22 -1.00 36.99 22.01
CA GLU A 22 -1.97 37.70 21.17
C GLU A 22 -1.31 38.93 20.54
N ASN A 23 -0.64 39.75 21.35
CA ASN A 23 0.10 40.93 20.87
C ASN A 23 1.19 40.57 19.84
N VAL A 24 1.86 39.43 20.00
CA VAL A 24 2.86 38.94 19.03
C VAL A 24 2.23 38.66 17.68
N PHE A 25 1.14 37.88 17.64
CA PHE A 25 0.45 37.59 16.38
C PHE A 25 -0.16 38.85 15.74
N LEU A 26 -0.65 39.79 16.56
CA LEU A 26 -1.11 41.08 16.06
C LEU A 26 0.03 41.86 15.37
N LEU A 27 1.22 41.89 15.97
CA LEU A 27 2.41 42.51 15.39
C LEU A 27 2.89 41.83 14.10
N GLU A 28 2.79 40.51 14.03
CA GLU A 28 3.14 39.75 12.83
C GLU A 28 2.23 40.11 11.64
N TYR A 29 0.92 40.24 11.88
CA TYR A 29 -0.07 40.45 10.82
C TYR A 29 -0.38 41.92 10.51
N ILE A 30 -0.14 42.84 11.44
CA ILE A 30 -0.35 44.29 11.19
C ILE A 30 0.65 44.82 10.15
N GLY A 31 1.87 44.30 10.11
CA GLY A 31 2.87 44.72 9.14
C GLY A 31 2.40 44.50 7.70
N PRO A 32 2.07 43.27 7.28
CA PRO A 32 1.53 43.02 5.95
C PRO A 32 0.26 43.83 5.63
N LEU A 33 -0.61 44.08 6.62
CA LEU A 33 -1.81 44.89 6.45
C LEU A 33 -1.48 46.36 6.14
N VAL A 34 -0.40 46.90 6.68
CA VAL A 34 0.01 48.30 6.50
C VAL A 34 0.98 48.46 5.33
N ILE A 35 1.98 47.58 5.23
CA ILE A 35 3.05 47.64 4.23
C ILE A 35 2.48 47.54 2.83
N TYR A 36 1.63 46.56 2.54
CA TYR A 36 1.14 46.37 1.17
C TYR A 36 0.35 47.59 0.64
N PRO A 37 -0.61 48.18 1.39
CA PRO A 37 -1.28 49.40 0.96
C PRO A 37 -0.35 50.60 0.75
N ILE A 38 0.78 50.71 1.45
CA ILE A 38 1.73 51.81 1.24
C ILE A 38 2.27 51.78 -0.21
N PHE A 39 2.62 50.61 -0.73
CA PHE A 39 3.06 50.44 -2.13
C PHE A 39 1.97 50.79 -3.14
N TYR A 40 0.70 50.59 -2.81
CA TYR A 40 -0.42 50.96 -3.65
C TYR A 40 -0.76 52.47 -3.59
N LEU A 41 -0.71 53.08 -2.40
CA LEU A 41 -1.18 54.45 -2.14
C LEU A 41 -0.10 55.52 -2.35
N ARG A 42 1.18 55.14 -2.39
CA ARG A 42 2.33 56.04 -2.54
C ARG A 42 3.27 55.60 -3.68
N PRO A 43 2.74 55.41 -4.92
CA PRO A 43 3.57 54.92 -6.01
C PRO A 43 4.65 55.93 -6.43
N SER A 44 4.38 57.24 -6.34
CA SER A 44 5.34 58.30 -6.66
C SER A 44 6.60 58.25 -5.79
N GLU A 45 6.43 57.93 -4.52
CA GLU A 45 7.50 57.91 -3.52
C GLU A 45 8.34 56.64 -3.62
N ILE A 46 7.77 55.54 -4.14
CA ILE A 46 8.40 54.22 -4.14
C ILE A 46 9.01 53.88 -5.50
N TYR A 47 8.31 54.21 -6.58
CA TYR A 47 8.70 53.87 -7.95
C TYR A 47 9.19 55.09 -8.75
N GLY A 48 9.11 56.29 -8.17
CA GLY A 48 9.54 57.55 -8.80
C GLY A 48 8.38 58.44 -9.24
N PRO A 49 8.63 59.72 -9.51
CA PRO A 49 7.61 60.77 -9.66
C PRO A 49 6.60 60.50 -10.79
N ASP A 50 6.99 59.79 -11.84
CA ASP A 50 6.12 59.48 -12.98
C ASP A 50 5.21 58.28 -12.75
N ALA A 51 5.42 57.49 -11.68
CA ALA A 51 4.66 56.28 -11.41
C ALA A 51 3.15 56.54 -11.24
N SER A 52 2.78 57.67 -10.64
CA SER A 52 1.38 58.07 -10.41
C SER A 52 0.63 58.41 -11.71
N ARG A 53 1.31 58.49 -12.87
CA ARG A 53 0.67 58.72 -14.18
C ARG A 53 0.04 57.46 -14.76
N TYR A 54 0.46 56.27 -14.32
CA TYR A 54 -0.03 55.00 -14.86
C TYR A 54 -1.33 54.57 -14.14
N PRO A 55 -2.41 54.27 -14.88
CA PRO A 55 -3.65 53.80 -14.26
C PRO A 55 -3.47 52.40 -13.68
N MET A 56 -3.88 52.21 -12.42
CA MET A 56 -3.84 50.90 -11.77
C MET A 56 -4.81 49.91 -12.42
N SER A 57 -4.27 48.77 -12.87
CA SER A 57 -5.07 47.70 -13.48
C SER A 57 -6.03 47.06 -12.48
N TYR A 58 -7.10 46.44 -12.97
CA TYR A 58 -8.07 45.75 -12.11
C TYR A 58 -7.42 44.61 -11.32
N GLY A 59 -6.41 43.92 -11.90
CA GLY A 59 -5.65 42.87 -11.21
C GLY A 59 -4.95 43.38 -9.96
N VAL A 60 -4.32 44.57 -10.02
CA VAL A 60 -3.68 45.21 -8.86
C VAL A 60 -4.70 45.59 -7.79
N LYS A 61 -5.85 46.13 -8.20
CA LYS A 61 -6.94 46.50 -7.27
C LYS A 61 -7.48 45.27 -6.53
N PHE A 62 -7.75 44.18 -7.24
CA PHE A 62 -8.19 42.93 -6.61
C PHE A 62 -7.10 42.32 -5.73
N ALA A 63 -5.83 42.41 -6.11
CA ALA A 63 -4.71 41.96 -5.29
C ALA A 63 -4.65 42.70 -3.94
N LEU A 64 -4.80 44.03 -3.95
CA LEU A 64 -4.91 44.83 -2.73
C LEU A 64 -6.08 44.36 -1.85
N VAL A 65 -7.27 44.20 -2.44
CA VAL A 65 -8.47 43.77 -1.69
C VAL A 65 -8.26 42.39 -1.06
N CYS A 66 -7.78 41.40 -1.83
CA CYS A 66 -7.51 40.06 -1.32
C CYS A 66 -6.47 40.07 -0.19
N TRP A 67 -5.38 40.81 -0.38
CA TRP A 67 -4.31 40.93 0.61
C TRP A 67 -4.81 41.55 1.92
N THR A 68 -5.45 42.72 1.82
CA THR A 68 -6.02 43.43 2.98
C THR A 68 -7.06 42.57 3.69
N PHE A 69 -7.96 41.91 2.94
CA PHE A 69 -8.98 41.05 3.51
C PHE A 69 -8.39 39.88 4.30
N HIS A 70 -7.40 39.17 3.74
CA HIS A 70 -6.75 38.06 4.42
C HIS A 70 -6.12 38.49 5.75
N TYR A 71 -5.32 39.55 5.76
CA TYR A 71 -4.64 39.98 6.98
C TYR A 71 -5.58 40.63 8.00
N ALA A 72 -6.62 41.35 7.55
CA ALA A 72 -7.67 41.84 8.43
C ALA A 72 -8.42 40.67 9.09
N LYS A 73 -8.79 39.65 8.31
CA LYS A 73 -9.40 38.41 8.82
C LYS A 73 -8.47 37.73 9.83
N ARG A 74 -7.18 37.57 9.54
CA ARG A 74 -6.19 36.98 10.46
C ARG A 74 -6.11 37.72 11.79
N LEU A 75 -6.12 39.06 11.77
CA LEU A 75 -6.15 39.88 12.98
C LEU A 75 -7.42 39.65 13.78
N LEU A 76 -8.59 39.70 13.12
CA LEU A 76 -9.89 39.46 13.77
C LEU A 76 -10.00 38.04 14.34
N GLU A 77 -9.52 37.03 13.63
CA GLU A 77 -9.49 35.65 14.14
C GLU A 77 -8.56 35.48 15.33
N THR A 78 -7.41 36.17 15.33
CA THR A 78 -6.49 36.20 16.46
C THR A 78 -7.16 36.79 17.70
N LEU A 79 -7.94 37.86 17.53
CA LEU A 79 -8.65 38.54 18.63
C LEU A 79 -9.88 37.76 19.12
N PHE A 80 -10.66 37.17 18.21
CA PHE A 80 -12.02 36.71 18.53
C PHE A 80 -12.24 35.19 18.38
N VAL A 81 -11.38 34.48 17.65
CA VAL A 81 -11.59 33.06 17.31
C VAL A 81 -10.57 32.16 17.98
N HIS A 82 -9.28 32.50 17.90
CA HIS A 82 -8.21 31.68 18.45
C HIS A 82 -8.21 31.67 19.98
N ARG A 83 -7.95 30.49 20.55
CA ARG A 83 -7.75 30.29 21.99
C ARG A 83 -6.40 29.66 22.21
N PHE A 84 -5.44 30.49 22.59
CA PHE A 84 -4.06 30.07 22.83
C PHE A 84 -3.96 29.35 24.17
N SER A 85 -3.38 28.14 24.17
CA SER A 85 -3.28 27.29 25.38
C SER A 85 -1.91 27.33 26.03
N ASN A 86 -0.86 27.68 25.29
CA ASN A 86 0.51 27.66 25.76
C ASN A 86 1.08 29.08 25.76
N ALA A 87 1.50 29.52 26.93
CA ALA A 87 2.37 30.67 27.09
C ALA A 87 3.73 30.35 26.45
N THR A 88 4.33 31.34 25.80
CA THR A 88 5.74 31.43 25.38
C THR A 88 6.05 31.16 23.90
N MET A 89 6.24 32.25 23.17
CA MET A 89 7.19 32.34 22.07
C MET A 89 8.36 33.21 22.54
N PRO A 90 9.63 32.77 22.42
CA PRO A 90 10.79 33.58 22.79
C PRO A 90 10.83 34.91 22.03
N LEU A 91 11.15 36.03 22.70
CA LEU A 91 11.23 37.39 22.11
C LEU A 91 11.99 37.43 20.78
N ARG A 92 13.09 36.68 20.67
CA ARG A 92 13.92 36.63 19.47
C ARG A 92 13.18 36.09 18.23
N ASN A 93 12.18 35.22 18.41
CA ASN A 93 11.41 34.69 17.30
C ASN A 93 10.45 35.73 16.71
N ILE A 94 10.06 36.75 17.48
CA ILE A 94 9.16 37.81 17.00
C ILE A 94 9.81 38.56 15.85
N PHE A 95 11.06 38.99 16.03
CA PHE A 95 11.81 39.68 14.96
C PHE A 95 11.96 38.81 13.72
N LYS A 96 12.14 37.50 13.89
CA LYS A 96 12.23 36.56 12.77
C LYS A 96 10.91 36.44 12.02
N ASN A 97 9.78 36.29 12.73
CA ASN A 97 8.47 36.12 12.11
C ASN A 97 7.96 37.43 11.51
N CYS A 98 8.05 38.55 12.23
CA CYS A 98 7.73 39.87 11.70
C CYS A 98 8.60 40.17 10.47
N GLY A 99 9.92 39.95 10.57
CA GLY A 99 10.84 40.13 9.44
C GLY A 99 10.40 39.31 8.21
N TYR A 100 10.04 38.04 8.40
CA TYR A 100 9.52 37.20 7.32
C TYR A 100 8.27 37.81 6.67
N TYR A 101 7.21 38.05 7.45
CA TYR A 101 5.93 38.54 6.89
C TYR A 101 6.06 39.93 6.27
N TRP A 102 6.80 40.83 6.91
CA TRP A 102 6.94 42.22 6.49
C TRP A 102 7.79 42.33 5.23
N VAL A 103 8.89 41.57 5.15
CA VAL A 103 9.74 41.54 3.95
C VAL A 103 8.99 40.90 2.78
N PHE A 104 8.27 39.78 3.00
CA PHE A 104 7.46 39.19 1.94
C PHE A 104 6.31 40.12 1.50
N ALA A 105 5.70 40.85 2.43
CA ALA A 105 4.71 41.87 2.09
C ALA A 105 5.28 42.96 1.19
N ALA A 106 6.44 43.52 1.55
CA ALA A 106 7.14 44.50 0.73
C ALA A 106 7.57 43.92 -0.62
N PHE A 107 8.09 42.69 -0.64
CA PHE A 107 8.55 42.01 -1.86
C PHE A 107 7.39 41.78 -2.84
N VAL A 108 6.29 41.18 -2.38
CA VAL A 108 5.13 40.91 -3.24
C VAL A 108 4.45 42.20 -3.69
N SER A 109 4.29 43.17 -2.79
CA SER A 109 3.66 44.46 -3.10
C SER A 109 4.48 45.29 -4.07
N TYR A 110 5.82 45.27 -3.98
CA TYR A 110 6.69 46.01 -4.89
C TYR A 110 6.42 45.62 -6.35
N PHE A 111 6.37 44.33 -6.67
CA PHE A 111 6.21 43.86 -8.05
C PHE A 111 4.76 43.97 -8.55
N ILE A 112 3.77 43.67 -7.72
CA ILE A 112 2.37 43.72 -8.16
C ILE A 112 1.90 45.16 -8.37
N ASN A 113 2.32 46.10 -7.52
CA ASN A 113 1.92 47.51 -7.64
C ASN A 113 2.86 48.33 -8.56
N HIS A 114 3.88 47.70 -9.15
CA HIS A 114 4.82 48.38 -10.04
C HIS A 114 4.09 48.94 -11.27
N PRO A 115 4.42 50.15 -11.76
CA PRO A 115 3.79 50.75 -12.95
C PRO A 115 3.87 49.89 -14.22
N LEU A 116 4.89 49.02 -14.30
CA LEU A 116 5.10 48.09 -15.42
C LEU A 116 4.45 46.70 -15.21
N TYR A 117 3.61 46.53 -14.18
CA TYR A 117 2.89 45.29 -13.96
C TYR A 117 1.97 44.99 -15.14
N THR A 118 2.13 43.81 -15.73
CA THR A 118 1.28 43.31 -16.81
C THR A 118 0.17 42.42 -16.26
N LEU A 119 -1.00 42.50 -16.89
CA LEU A 119 -2.12 41.62 -16.55
C LEU A 119 -1.79 40.15 -16.85
N PRO A 120 -2.43 39.21 -16.13
CA PRO A 120 -2.30 37.78 -16.41
C PRO A 120 -2.66 37.43 -17.85
N TYR A 121 -2.07 36.34 -18.36
CA TYR A 121 -2.17 35.93 -19.76
C TYR A 121 -3.61 35.71 -20.23
N PHE A 122 -4.45 35.08 -19.39
CA PHE A 122 -5.87 34.85 -19.69
C PHE A 122 -6.78 36.01 -19.26
N GLY A 123 -6.22 37.19 -18.98
CA GLY A 123 -6.94 38.43 -18.73
C GLY A 123 -7.94 38.33 -17.58
N PHE A 124 -9.14 38.90 -17.77
CA PHE A 124 -10.16 39.00 -16.72
C PHE A 124 -10.64 37.64 -16.22
N VAL A 125 -10.71 36.62 -17.09
CA VAL A 125 -11.19 35.28 -16.71
C VAL A 125 -10.29 34.67 -15.64
N GLN A 126 -8.96 34.74 -15.81
CA GLN A 126 -8.01 34.25 -14.80
C GLN A 126 -8.06 35.05 -13.50
N VAL A 127 -8.27 36.37 -13.58
CA VAL A 127 -8.44 37.18 -12.37
C VAL A 127 -9.73 36.80 -11.63
N ALA A 128 -10.84 36.64 -12.33
CA ALA A 128 -12.14 36.31 -11.74
C ALA A 128 -12.13 34.90 -11.13
N THR A 129 -11.62 33.90 -11.83
CA THR A 129 -11.53 32.52 -11.31
C THR A 129 -10.55 32.43 -10.14
N GLY A 130 -9.41 33.14 -10.22
CA GLY A 130 -8.48 33.28 -9.11
C GLY A 130 -9.11 33.92 -7.87
N LEU A 131 -9.89 34.99 -8.04
CA LEU A 131 -10.62 35.64 -6.95
C LEU A 131 -11.67 34.71 -6.31
N ILE A 132 -12.43 33.97 -7.12
CA ILE A 132 -13.42 33.00 -6.63
C ILE A 132 -12.74 31.89 -5.81
N GLY A 133 -11.65 31.33 -6.34
CA GLY A 133 -10.86 30.31 -5.63
C GLY A 133 -10.28 30.83 -4.32
N PHE A 134 -9.78 32.07 -4.31
CA PHE A 134 -9.28 32.74 -3.12
C PHE A 134 -10.38 32.86 -2.04
N ILE A 135 -11.57 33.34 -2.42
CA ILE A 135 -12.70 33.53 -1.50
C ILE A 135 -13.14 32.18 -0.90
N ILE A 136 -13.25 31.13 -1.72
CA ILE A 136 -13.61 29.78 -1.26
C ILE A 136 -12.60 29.29 -0.23
N CYS A 137 -11.30 29.46 -0.50
CA CYS A 137 -10.25 29.08 0.42
C CYS A 137 -10.28 29.89 1.72
N GLU A 138 -10.49 31.20 1.66
CA GLU A 138 -10.60 32.02 2.87
C GLU A 138 -11.80 31.65 3.73
N PHE A 139 -12.94 31.36 3.10
CA PHE A 139 -14.14 30.89 3.79
C PHE A 139 -13.93 29.50 4.40
N GLY A 140 -13.32 28.58 3.66
CA GLY A 140 -13.00 27.25 4.16
C GLY A 140 -12.03 27.29 5.34
N ASN A 141 -11.04 28.17 5.27
CA ASN A 141 -10.11 28.40 6.36
C ASN A 141 -10.81 28.95 7.63
N LEU A 142 -11.69 29.96 7.50
CA LEU A 142 -12.47 30.50 8.62
C LEU A 142 -13.37 29.43 9.24
N SER A 143 -14.04 28.64 8.39
CA SER A 143 -14.92 27.54 8.81
C SER A 143 -14.19 26.54 9.70
N VAL A 144 -12.96 26.17 9.31
CA VAL A 144 -12.11 25.26 10.09
C VAL A 144 -11.68 25.91 11.42
N HIS A 145 -11.34 27.19 11.43
CA HIS A 145 -10.97 27.91 12.66
C HIS A 145 -12.14 27.99 13.65
N LEU A 146 -13.36 28.27 13.19
CA LEU A 146 -14.56 28.28 14.02
C LEU A 146 -14.86 26.90 14.62
N LEU A 147 -14.75 25.83 13.83
CA LEU A 147 -14.92 24.46 14.33
C LEU A 147 -13.85 24.10 15.39
N LEU A 148 -12.58 24.44 15.13
CA LEU A 148 -11.49 24.22 16.07
C LEU A 148 -11.67 24.99 17.39
N ARG A 149 -12.27 26.18 17.35
CA ARG A 149 -12.67 26.94 18.55
C ARG A 149 -13.72 26.17 19.36
N ASN A 150 -14.75 25.63 18.71
CA ASN A 150 -15.84 24.93 19.37
C ASN A 150 -15.39 23.62 20.04
N LEU A 151 -14.31 23.00 19.55
CA LEU A 151 -13.72 21.81 20.16
C LEU A 151 -13.01 22.07 21.51
N ARG A 152 -12.75 23.34 21.86
CA ARG A 152 -12.16 23.75 23.14
C ARG A 152 -13.14 24.62 23.93
N PRO A 153 -14.02 24.05 24.76
CA PRO A 153 -14.90 24.81 25.66
C PRO A 153 -14.12 25.79 26.55
N LEU A 154 -14.72 26.94 26.88
CA LEU A 154 -14.09 28.00 27.67
C LEU A 154 -13.55 27.43 28.99
N GLY A 155 -12.29 27.75 29.32
CA GLY A 155 -11.63 27.30 30.56
C GLY A 155 -11.10 25.86 30.53
N THR A 156 -11.34 25.08 29.48
CA THR A 156 -10.90 23.68 29.41
C THR A 156 -9.62 23.51 28.58
N LYS A 157 -8.71 22.62 29.01
CA LYS A 157 -7.55 22.16 28.24
C LYS A 157 -7.80 20.85 27.48
N VAL A 158 -9.02 20.34 27.50
CA VAL A 158 -9.40 19.06 26.88
C VAL A 158 -9.26 19.16 25.36
N ARG A 159 -8.52 18.22 24.76
CA ARG A 159 -8.36 18.09 23.31
C ARG A 159 -9.26 16.96 22.80
N LYS A 160 -9.91 17.21 21.66
CA LYS A 160 -10.73 16.22 20.95
C LYS A 160 -10.21 16.05 19.53
N ILE A 161 -10.48 14.89 18.93
CA ILE A 161 -10.22 14.64 17.51
C ILE A 161 -11.14 15.55 16.68
N PRO A 162 -10.60 16.41 15.79
CA PRO A 162 -11.44 17.20 14.91
C PRO A 162 -12.16 16.32 13.89
N MET A 163 -13.48 16.45 13.81
CA MET A 163 -14.36 15.76 12.87
C MET A 163 -15.17 16.80 12.09
N PRO A 164 -15.52 16.54 10.82
CA PRO A 164 -16.38 17.45 10.07
C PRO A 164 -17.75 17.61 10.74
N ASP A 165 -18.34 18.77 10.52
CA ASP A 165 -19.69 19.14 10.91
C ASP A 165 -20.58 19.28 9.66
N ILE A 166 -21.72 19.97 9.80
CA ILE A 166 -22.66 20.20 8.70
C ILE A 166 -22.10 21.13 7.61
N ASN A 167 -21.02 21.87 7.88
CA ASN A 167 -20.43 22.78 6.90
C ASN A 167 -19.56 21.99 5.91
N PRO A 168 -19.84 22.02 4.60
CA PRO A 168 -19.11 21.22 3.61
C PRO A 168 -17.61 21.52 3.56
N MET A 169 -17.19 22.72 3.95
CA MET A 169 -15.76 23.07 4.00
C MET A 169 -14.99 22.28 5.06
N THR A 170 -15.66 21.74 6.08
CA THR A 170 -15.02 20.96 7.13
C THR A 170 -14.82 19.49 6.75
N LEU A 171 -15.46 19.01 5.67
CA LEU A 171 -15.27 17.64 5.12
C LEU A 171 -13.81 17.30 4.84
N MET A 172 -12.98 18.32 4.60
CA MET A 172 -11.54 18.20 4.45
C MET A 172 -10.86 17.50 5.66
N PHE A 173 -11.47 17.53 6.86
CA PHE A 173 -11.01 16.75 8.01
C PHE A 173 -11.04 15.23 7.81
N HIS A 174 -11.87 14.69 6.91
CA HIS A 174 -11.80 13.27 6.55
C HIS A 174 -10.44 12.89 5.94
N PHE A 175 -9.84 13.82 5.20
CA PHE A 175 -8.63 13.54 4.43
C PHE A 175 -7.36 14.04 5.12
N VAL A 176 -7.41 15.18 5.82
CA VAL A 176 -6.20 15.81 6.40
C VAL A 176 -6.40 16.29 7.83
N SER A 177 -5.32 16.30 8.60
CA SER A 177 -5.33 16.73 10.01
C SER A 177 -5.34 18.24 10.20
N CYS A 178 -4.78 19.00 9.26
CA CYS A 178 -4.68 20.46 9.33
C CYS A 178 -5.34 21.13 8.11
N PRO A 179 -6.67 21.00 7.90
CA PRO A 179 -7.36 21.64 6.78
C PRO A 179 -7.18 23.15 6.72
N ASN A 180 -6.99 23.81 7.87
CA ASN A 180 -6.75 25.25 7.93
C ASN A 180 -5.51 25.64 7.12
N TYR A 181 -4.41 24.89 7.25
CA TYR A 181 -3.20 25.12 6.47
C TYR A 181 -3.41 24.81 4.99
N THR A 182 -4.19 23.76 4.69
CA THR A 182 -4.56 23.41 3.31
C THR A 182 -5.28 24.57 2.62
N TYR A 183 -6.29 25.13 3.27
CA TYR A 183 -7.04 26.26 2.74
C TYR A 183 -6.20 27.55 2.68
N GLU A 184 -5.28 27.75 3.62
CA GLU A 184 -4.39 28.92 3.62
C GLU A 184 -3.39 28.88 2.46
N VAL A 185 -2.75 27.73 2.22
CA VAL A 185 -1.91 27.58 1.02
C VAL A 185 -2.76 27.66 -0.25
N GLY A 186 -3.98 27.13 -0.22
CA GLY A 186 -4.95 27.27 -1.31
C GLY A 186 -5.26 28.73 -1.66
N SER A 187 -5.50 29.59 -0.67
CA SER A 187 -5.78 31.01 -0.94
C SER A 187 -4.56 31.68 -1.58
N TRP A 188 -3.35 31.42 -1.10
CA TRP A 188 -2.14 31.99 -1.70
C TRP A 188 -1.79 31.42 -3.09
N LEU A 189 -2.10 30.16 -3.36
CA LEU A 189 -2.00 29.58 -4.71
C LEU A 189 -2.98 30.27 -5.67
N TRP A 190 -4.23 30.47 -5.26
CA TRP A 190 -5.22 31.19 -6.06
C TRP A 190 -4.87 32.67 -6.23
N PHE A 191 -4.29 33.32 -5.22
CA PHE A 191 -3.75 34.67 -5.33
C PHE A 191 -2.58 34.75 -6.32
N SER A 192 -1.68 33.78 -6.29
CA SER A 192 -0.56 33.69 -7.23
C SER A 192 -1.04 33.45 -8.66
N TYR A 193 -2.07 32.61 -8.83
CA TYR A 193 -2.74 32.40 -10.12
C TYR A 193 -3.44 33.67 -10.62
N MET A 194 -4.18 34.36 -9.75
CA MET A 194 -4.89 35.61 -10.05
C MET A 194 -3.93 36.72 -10.50
N THR A 195 -2.78 36.85 -9.84
CA THR A 195 -1.83 37.94 -10.07
C THR A 195 -0.74 37.59 -11.08
N GLN A 196 -0.53 36.31 -11.38
CA GLN A 196 0.56 35.79 -12.21
C GLN A 196 1.93 36.36 -11.81
N SER A 197 2.17 36.50 -10.50
CA SER A 197 3.37 37.11 -9.93
C SER A 197 4.31 36.05 -9.36
N LEU A 198 5.54 35.98 -9.87
CA LEU A 198 6.57 35.08 -9.36
C LEU A 198 6.88 35.32 -7.85
N PRO A 199 7.02 36.57 -7.37
CA PRO A 199 7.12 36.85 -5.94
C PRO A 199 5.99 36.26 -5.09
N ALA A 200 4.74 36.32 -5.57
CA ALA A 200 3.59 35.74 -4.86
C ALA A 200 3.68 34.21 -4.79
N LEU A 201 4.15 33.58 -5.88
CA LEU A 201 4.37 32.14 -5.92
C LEU A 201 5.51 31.70 -4.97
N ILE A 202 6.61 32.46 -4.91
CA ILE A 202 7.71 32.22 -3.98
C ILE A 202 7.22 32.33 -2.53
N PHE A 203 6.43 33.36 -2.20
CA PHE A 203 5.80 33.50 -0.90
C PHE A 203 4.92 32.29 -0.55
N THR A 204 4.08 31.87 -1.50
CA THR A 204 3.21 30.70 -1.34
C THR A 204 4.02 29.43 -1.06
N PHE A 205 5.10 29.21 -1.81
CA PHE A 205 5.95 28.03 -1.65
C PHE A 205 6.71 28.04 -0.31
N ALA A 206 7.27 29.19 0.08
CA ALA A 206 7.95 29.34 1.37
C ALA A 206 6.98 29.10 2.54
N GLY A 207 5.77 29.67 2.46
CA GLY A 207 4.71 29.46 3.44
C GLY A 207 4.26 28.00 3.49
N PHE A 208 4.11 27.35 2.32
CA PHE A 208 3.78 25.93 2.22
C PHE A 208 4.79 25.05 2.94
N LEU A 209 6.09 25.23 2.69
CA LEU A 209 7.14 24.43 3.35
C LEU A 209 7.07 24.57 4.87
N GLN A 210 6.90 25.80 5.37
CA GLN A 210 6.79 26.07 6.80
C GLN A 210 5.55 25.40 7.41
N MET A 211 4.39 25.57 6.78
CA MET A 211 3.13 24.97 7.24
C MET A 211 3.14 23.45 7.15
N ALA A 212 3.79 22.87 6.14
CA ALA A 212 3.90 21.42 5.97
C ALA A 212 4.68 20.78 7.13
N ILE A 213 5.76 21.44 7.59
CA ILE A 213 6.52 21.01 8.77
C ILE A 213 5.60 21.02 10.00
N TRP A 214 4.90 22.14 10.25
CA TRP A 214 3.97 22.26 11.38
C TRP A 214 2.80 21.28 11.30
N ALA A 215 2.29 21.02 10.11
CA ALA A 215 1.22 20.06 9.87
C ALA A 215 1.67 18.64 10.22
N LYS A 216 2.90 18.26 9.83
CA LYS A 216 3.46 16.94 10.11
C LYS A 216 3.65 16.73 11.62
N ASP A 217 4.18 17.74 12.32
CA ASP A 217 4.32 17.68 13.78
C ASP A 217 2.97 17.59 14.49
N LYS A 218 1.98 18.38 14.06
CA LYS A 218 0.62 18.32 14.60
C LYS A 218 -0.06 16.98 14.32
N HIS A 219 0.10 16.43 13.12
CA HIS A 219 -0.40 15.10 12.75
C HIS A 219 0.21 13.99 13.62
N ARG A 220 1.53 14.04 13.83
CA ARG A 220 2.24 13.10 14.71
C ARG A 220 1.75 13.18 16.15
N ASN A 221 1.53 14.39 16.66
CA ASN A 221 0.97 14.59 18.00
C ASN A 221 -0.45 14.01 18.13
N TYR A 222 -1.31 14.19 17.12
CA TYR A 222 -2.64 13.59 17.13
C TYR A 222 -2.62 12.06 17.16
N ARG A 223 -1.74 11.42 16.37
CA ARG A 223 -1.59 9.95 16.39
C ARG A 223 -1.10 9.42 17.74
N ARG A 224 -0.26 10.19 18.45
CA ARG A 224 0.24 9.81 19.78
C ARG A 224 -0.80 10.05 20.88
N GLU A 225 -1.55 11.13 20.78
CA GLU A 225 -2.53 11.55 21.81
C GLU A 225 -3.83 10.74 21.70
N PHE A 226 -4.25 10.36 20.49
CA PHE A 226 -5.51 9.65 20.26
C PHE A 226 -5.26 8.29 19.60
N PRO A 227 -5.35 7.17 20.36
CA PRO A 227 -5.21 5.82 19.81
C PRO A 227 -6.21 5.51 18.69
N ASN A 228 -7.43 6.07 18.77
CA ASN A 228 -8.51 5.89 17.80
C ASN A 228 -8.46 6.92 16.66
N TYR A 229 -7.31 7.55 16.39
CA TYR A 229 -7.17 8.53 15.32
C TYR A 229 -7.29 7.89 13.93
N PRO A 230 -8.04 8.47 12.97
CA PRO A 230 -8.21 7.88 11.64
C PRO A 230 -6.88 7.69 10.89
N LYS A 231 -6.52 6.43 10.61
CA LYS A 231 -5.21 6.05 10.05
C LYS A 231 -4.94 6.58 8.63
N HIS A 232 -6.00 6.79 7.84
CA HIS A 232 -5.89 7.25 6.44
C HIS A 232 -5.69 8.77 6.30
N ARG A 233 -5.89 9.56 7.36
CA ARG A 233 -5.67 11.02 7.30
C ARG A 233 -4.20 11.34 7.04
N ARG A 234 -3.97 12.33 6.17
CA ARG A 234 -2.66 12.94 5.90
C ARG A 234 -2.44 14.18 6.75
N ALA A 235 -1.23 14.71 6.74
CA ALA A 235 -0.90 15.91 7.51
C ALA A 235 -1.57 17.17 6.95
N MET A 236 -1.45 17.40 5.64
CA MET A 236 -1.83 18.68 5.00
C MET A 236 -2.47 18.55 3.61
N ILE A 237 -1.92 17.74 2.71
CA ILE A 237 -2.47 17.59 1.35
C ILE A 237 -3.31 16.30 1.30
N PRO A 238 -4.59 16.36 0.89
CA PRO A 238 -5.48 15.19 0.85
C PRO A 238 -5.07 14.17 -0.23
N PHE A 239 -4.66 14.68 -1.39
CA PHE A 239 -4.42 13.90 -2.61
C PHE A 239 -2.96 13.86 -3.04
N THR A 240 -1.99 13.97 -2.11
CA THR A 240 -0.65 13.48 -2.50
C THR A 240 -0.85 12.00 -2.77
N MET A 241 -0.95 11.66 -4.05
CA MET A 241 -0.69 10.33 -4.54
C MET A 241 0.64 9.96 -3.90
N ALA A 242 0.58 9.20 -2.81
CA ALA A 242 1.67 8.34 -2.43
C ALA A 242 1.72 7.18 -3.44
N SER A 243 1.49 7.44 -4.74
CA SER A 243 2.31 6.85 -5.77
C SER A 243 3.68 7.54 -5.67
N GLN A 244 4.40 7.31 -4.56
CA GLN A 244 5.83 7.15 -4.75
C GLN A 244 5.90 6.11 -5.85
N ALA A 245 6.53 6.45 -6.98
CA ALA A 245 6.66 5.52 -8.08
C ALA A 245 7.38 4.32 -7.47
N LEU A 246 6.63 3.26 -7.15
CA LEU A 246 7.14 2.06 -6.50
C LEU A 246 7.48 1.08 -7.62
N GLN A 247 8.57 0.35 -7.45
CA GLN A 247 8.91 -0.78 -8.32
C GLN A 247 8.33 -2.03 -7.67
N ALA A 248 7.77 -2.95 -8.43
CA ALA A 248 7.43 -4.27 -7.92
C ALA A 248 8.46 -5.28 -8.41
N VAL A 249 8.86 -6.21 -7.55
CA VAL A 249 9.64 -7.38 -7.90
C VAL A 249 8.72 -8.59 -7.72
N VAL A 250 8.43 -9.30 -8.81
CA VAL A 250 7.64 -10.53 -8.78
C VAL A 250 8.57 -11.72 -8.92
N LEU A 251 8.58 -12.60 -7.91
CA LEU A 251 9.46 -13.76 -7.84
C LEU A 251 8.75 -15.03 -8.35
N CYS A 252 8.97 -15.40 -9.61
CA CYS A 252 8.39 -16.59 -10.24
C CYS A 252 9.41 -17.72 -10.50
N GLY A 253 10.61 -17.64 -9.92
CA GLY A 253 11.69 -18.61 -10.17
C GLY A 253 11.70 -19.85 -9.27
N GLY A 254 10.77 -20.00 -8.33
CA GLY A 254 10.80 -21.11 -7.37
C GLY A 254 10.43 -22.46 -8.00
N LEU A 255 11.22 -23.50 -7.69
CA LEU A 255 11.04 -24.88 -8.21
C LEU A 255 9.73 -25.55 -7.78
N GLY A 256 9.12 -25.12 -6.66
CA GLY A 256 7.85 -25.68 -6.20
C GLY A 256 7.96 -26.98 -5.39
N ASN A 257 9.12 -27.27 -4.78
CA ASN A 257 9.46 -28.50 -4.06
C ASN A 257 8.43 -28.99 -3.02
N ARG A 258 7.54 -28.12 -2.52
CA ARG A 258 6.47 -28.48 -1.56
C ARG A 258 5.22 -29.09 -2.23
N MET A 259 5.17 -29.16 -3.56
CA MET A 259 3.98 -29.55 -4.34
C MET A 259 4.34 -30.43 -5.55
N THR A 260 5.42 -31.23 -5.45
CA THR A 260 5.98 -32.03 -6.54
C THR A 260 4.94 -32.85 -7.30
N SER A 261 3.99 -33.47 -6.59
CA SER A 261 2.87 -34.23 -7.19
C SER A 261 2.05 -33.45 -8.24
N LEU A 262 2.05 -32.12 -8.19
CA LEU A 262 1.43 -31.25 -9.20
C LEU A 262 2.46 -30.61 -10.13
N THR A 263 3.67 -30.34 -9.64
CA THR A 263 4.67 -29.54 -10.36
C THR A 263 5.66 -30.33 -11.20
N ASP A 264 5.62 -31.66 -11.17
CA ASP A 264 6.52 -32.52 -11.96
C ASP A 264 6.41 -32.27 -13.47
N TYR A 265 5.22 -31.89 -13.95
CA TYR A 265 4.94 -31.66 -15.38
C TYR A 265 4.69 -30.18 -15.72
N ILE A 266 4.21 -29.39 -14.76
CA ILE A 266 3.84 -27.99 -14.96
C ILE A 266 4.51 -27.15 -13.88
N PRO A 267 5.38 -26.19 -14.23
CA PRO A 267 6.03 -25.36 -13.23
C PRO A 267 5.03 -24.61 -12.34
N LYS A 268 5.37 -24.42 -11.07
CA LYS A 268 4.44 -23.89 -10.06
C LYS A 268 3.75 -22.59 -10.47
N CYS A 269 4.48 -21.63 -11.05
CA CYS A 269 3.93 -20.35 -11.48
C CYS A 269 2.95 -20.48 -12.65
N MET A 270 3.00 -21.58 -13.40
CA MET A 270 2.13 -21.89 -14.53
C MET A 270 0.87 -22.66 -14.13
N LEU A 271 0.82 -23.22 -12.91
CA LEU A 271 -0.35 -23.95 -12.44
C LEU A 271 -1.61 -23.09 -12.55
N PRO A 272 -2.69 -23.61 -13.14
CA PRO A 272 -3.90 -22.83 -13.34
C PRO A 272 -4.68 -22.68 -12.02
N ILE A 273 -5.15 -21.48 -11.75
CA ILE A 273 -6.18 -21.18 -10.75
C ILE A 273 -7.38 -20.66 -11.52
N ALA A 274 -8.51 -21.36 -11.46
CA ALA A 274 -9.71 -21.05 -12.27
C ALA A 274 -9.37 -20.83 -13.76
N GLY A 275 -8.55 -21.70 -14.34
CA GLY A 275 -8.14 -21.65 -15.75
C GLY A 275 -7.11 -20.57 -16.12
N VAL A 276 -6.67 -19.74 -15.18
CA VAL A 276 -5.67 -18.70 -15.40
C VAL A 276 -4.36 -19.05 -14.70
N PRO A 277 -3.18 -18.90 -15.34
CA PRO A 277 -1.89 -19.22 -14.72
C PRO A 277 -1.66 -18.44 -13.42
N MET A 278 -1.09 -19.11 -12.41
CA MET A 278 -0.86 -18.56 -11.07
C MET A 278 -0.09 -17.23 -11.08
N PHE A 279 0.92 -17.08 -11.96
CA PHE A 279 1.72 -15.85 -12.06
C PHE A 279 0.92 -14.60 -12.46
N TRP A 280 -0.26 -14.76 -13.08
CA TRP A 280 -1.09 -13.63 -13.51
C TRP A 280 -1.70 -12.89 -12.31
N TYR A 281 -2.02 -13.60 -11.23
CA TYR A 281 -2.66 -13.04 -10.05
C TYR A 281 -1.84 -11.95 -9.35
N PRO A 282 -0.54 -12.14 -9.04
CA PRO A 282 0.26 -11.08 -8.46
C PRO A 282 0.43 -9.89 -9.42
N LEU A 283 0.46 -10.10 -10.74
CA LEU A 283 0.49 -9.00 -11.71
C LEU A 283 -0.82 -8.20 -11.69
N ASN A 284 -1.97 -8.87 -11.73
CA ASN A 284 -3.26 -8.20 -11.64
C ASN A 284 -3.43 -7.46 -10.30
N PHE A 285 -2.95 -8.05 -9.21
CA PHE A 285 -2.90 -7.43 -7.89
C PHE A 285 -2.10 -6.11 -7.90
N LEU A 286 -0.92 -6.09 -8.53
CA LEU A 286 -0.10 -4.89 -8.69
C LEU A 286 -0.79 -3.83 -9.55
N GLN A 287 -1.40 -4.25 -10.67
CA GLN A 287 -2.17 -3.37 -11.55
C GLN A 287 -3.30 -2.67 -10.80
N LYS A 288 -4.10 -3.41 -10.02
CA LYS A 288 -5.20 -2.83 -9.23
C LYS A 288 -4.73 -1.86 -8.17
N ASN A 289 -3.55 -2.11 -7.60
CA ASN A 289 -2.91 -1.22 -6.65
C ASN A 289 -2.11 -0.08 -7.30
N SER A 290 -2.27 0.13 -8.62
CA SER A 290 -1.63 1.20 -9.39
C SER A 290 -0.09 1.16 -9.39
N ILE A 291 0.50 -0.01 -9.19
CA ILE A 291 1.94 -0.24 -9.28
C ILE A 291 2.24 -0.71 -10.70
N ARG A 292 2.81 0.18 -11.51
CA ARG A 292 2.96 -0.03 -12.96
C ARG A 292 4.29 -0.64 -13.37
N GLU A 293 5.36 -0.30 -12.66
CA GLU A 293 6.70 -0.77 -13.00
C GLU A 293 6.99 -2.07 -12.28
N VAL A 294 7.10 -3.16 -13.03
CA VAL A 294 7.25 -4.52 -12.51
C VAL A 294 8.51 -5.16 -13.08
N VAL A 295 9.36 -5.66 -12.21
CA VAL A 295 10.50 -6.52 -12.53
C VAL A 295 10.08 -7.95 -12.21
N MET A 296 9.88 -8.78 -13.23
CA MET A 296 9.46 -10.16 -13.07
C MET A 296 10.67 -11.09 -13.25
N VAL A 297 11.03 -11.80 -12.18
CA VAL A 297 12.13 -12.76 -12.21
C VAL A 297 11.59 -14.15 -12.51
N VAL A 298 12.08 -14.75 -13.60
CA VAL A 298 11.56 -16.00 -14.15
C VAL A 298 12.72 -16.91 -14.53
N ALA A 299 12.58 -18.21 -14.34
CA ALA A 299 13.51 -19.20 -14.88
C ALA A 299 13.63 -19.05 -16.40
N GLU A 300 14.85 -19.13 -16.94
CA GLU A 300 15.09 -18.91 -18.38
C GLU A 300 14.22 -19.78 -19.28
N LYS A 301 13.99 -21.04 -18.90
CA LYS A 301 13.17 -22.03 -19.62
C LYS A 301 11.69 -21.60 -19.80
N LEU A 302 11.15 -20.79 -18.88
CA LEU A 302 9.73 -20.39 -18.87
C LEU A 302 9.49 -19.00 -19.46
N MET A 303 10.55 -18.27 -19.77
CA MET A 303 10.45 -16.86 -20.15
C MET A 303 9.63 -16.64 -21.42
N ASP A 304 9.89 -17.43 -22.46
CA ASP A 304 9.26 -17.24 -23.76
C ASP A 304 7.77 -17.60 -23.71
N GLU A 305 7.43 -18.65 -22.95
CA GLU A 305 6.05 -19.08 -22.74
C GLU A 305 5.23 -18.02 -21.98
N ILE A 306 5.76 -17.49 -20.87
CA ILE A 306 5.09 -16.44 -20.08
C ILE A 306 4.91 -15.17 -20.92
N ARG A 307 5.91 -14.77 -21.71
CA ARG A 307 5.80 -13.60 -22.60
C ARG A 307 4.73 -13.80 -23.65
N HIS A 308 4.68 -14.98 -24.26
CA HIS A 308 3.66 -15.33 -25.25
C HIS A 308 2.25 -15.31 -24.64
N LEU A 309 2.07 -15.87 -23.44
CA LEU A 309 0.77 -15.85 -22.74
C LEU A 309 0.32 -14.43 -22.37
N LEU A 310 1.24 -13.56 -21.96
CA LEU A 310 0.95 -12.16 -21.64
C LEU A 310 0.65 -11.33 -22.90
N SER A 311 1.23 -11.67 -24.06
CA SER A 311 0.90 -11.00 -25.32
C SER A 311 -0.41 -11.47 -25.94
N ASN A 312 -0.86 -12.68 -25.59
CA ASN A 312 -2.07 -13.27 -26.15
C ASN A 312 -3.32 -12.75 -25.46
N SER A 313 -4.39 -12.57 -26.23
CA SER A 313 -5.71 -12.16 -25.72
C SER A 313 -6.45 -13.24 -24.91
N ALA A 314 -5.78 -14.36 -24.60
CA ALA A 314 -6.34 -15.45 -23.81
C ALA A 314 -6.46 -15.08 -22.33
N LEU A 315 -5.53 -14.26 -21.82
CA LEU A 315 -5.56 -13.77 -20.45
C LEU A 315 -6.28 -12.42 -20.37
N PRO A 316 -6.94 -12.11 -19.23
CA PRO A 316 -7.46 -10.78 -19.03
C PRO A 316 -6.33 -9.74 -19.10
N PRO A 317 -6.52 -8.63 -19.81
CA PRO A 317 -5.45 -7.72 -20.18
C PRO A 317 -4.82 -7.02 -18.98
N LEU A 318 -3.49 -6.85 -19.05
CA LEU A 318 -2.66 -6.16 -18.06
C LEU A 318 -2.07 -4.85 -18.64
N ASP A 319 -2.91 -4.08 -19.33
CA ASP A 319 -2.51 -2.93 -20.18
C ASP A 319 -1.77 -1.82 -19.44
N ASN A 320 -1.91 -1.74 -18.11
CA ASN A 320 -1.32 -0.67 -17.30
C ASN A 320 0.05 -1.02 -16.71
N LEU A 321 0.59 -2.21 -16.99
CA LEU A 321 1.87 -2.68 -16.46
C LEU A 321 2.99 -2.56 -17.49
N GLN A 322 4.16 -2.15 -17.00
CA GLN A 322 5.44 -2.21 -17.70
C GLN A 322 6.27 -3.31 -17.03
N ILE A 323 6.34 -4.46 -17.69
CA ILE A 323 7.00 -5.66 -17.15
C ILE A 323 8.38 -5.81 -17.78
N GLU A 324 9.42 -5.64 -16.96
CA GLU A 324 10.79 -5.99 -17.28
C GLU A 324 11.06 -7.42 -16.81
N PHE A 325 11.49 -8.29 -17.72
CA PHE A 325 11.77 -9.69 -17.39
C PHE A 325 13.26 -9.90 -17.14
N ILE A 326 13.59 -10.55 -16.02
CA ILE A 326 14.96 -10.96 -15.69
C ILE A 326 15.05 -12.48 -15.75
N LYS A 327 16.02 -12.98 -16.52
CA LYS A 327 16.27 -14.42 -16.66
C LYS A 327 17.07 -14.93 -15.47
N LEU A 328 16.58 -15.98 -14.85
CA LEU A 328 17.33 -16.76 -13.87
C LEU A 328 17.92 -17.99 -14.57
N SER A 329 19.24 -18.07 -14.61
CA SER A 329 19.96 -19.22 -15.19
C SER A 329 19.85 -20.44 -14.27
N SER A 330 20.17 -21.62 -14.78
CA SER A 330 20.11 -22.89 -14.01
C SER A 330 20.97 -22.87 -12.74
N VAL A 331 22.09 -22.13 -12.74
CA VAL A 331 22.97 -21.98 -11.57
C VAL A 331 22.26 -21.35 -10.37
N ALA A 332 21.18 -20.61 -10.63
CA ALA A 332 20.40 -19.91 -9.63
C ALA A 332 19.13 -20.66 -9.19
N GLU A 333 18.94 -21.93 -9.60
CA GLU A 333 17.80 -22.77 -9.18
C GLU A 333 17.77 -23.01 -7.65
N HIS A 334 18.92 -22.97 -6.97
CA HIS A 334 19.03 -23.12 -5.51
C HIS A 334 19.01 -21.78 -4.75
N TRP A 335 18.90 -20.65 -5.44
CA TRP A 335 18.96 -19.35 -4.80
C TRP A 335 17.72 -19.07 -3.96
N GLY A 336 17.93 -18.52 -2.78
CA GLY A 336 16.83 -18.04 -1.96
C GLY A 336 16.32 -16.69 -2.43
N THR A 337 15.22 -16.23 -1.82
CA THR A 337 14.57 -14.95 -2.15
C THR A 337 15.51 -13.74 -2.00
N ALA A 338 16.43 -13.75 -1.03
CA ALA A 338 17.38 -12.66 -0.81
C ALA A 338 18.53 -12.70 -1.83
N ASP A 339 18.99 -13.89 -2.24
CA ASP A 339 20.00 -14.05 -3.30
C ASP A 339 19.51 -13.49 -4.64
N VAL A 340 18.26 -13.79 -4.98
CA VAL A 340 17.61 -13.27 -6.19
C VAL A 340 17.55 -11.74 -6.13
N LEU A 341 17.19 -11.14 -4.99
CA LEU A 341 17.18 -9.68 -4.84
C LEU A 341 18.56 -9.06 -4.95
N ARG A 342 19.58 -9.72 -4.39
CA ARG A 342 20.98 -9.28 -4.49
C ARG A 342 21.45 -9.30 -5.95
N PHE A 343 21.04 -10.30 -6.72
CA PHE A 343 21.35 -10.40 -8.16
C PHE A 343 20.70 -9.27 -8.97
N ILE A 344 19.45 -8.92 -8.67
CA ILE A 344 18.72 -7.87 -9.41
C ILE A 344 18.88 -6.46 -8.82
N ASN A 345 19.79 -6.27 -7.88
CA ASN A 345 19.98 -4.99 -7.17
C ASN A 345 20.24 -3.82 -8.13
N ALA A 346 20.92 -4.06 -9.25
CA ALA A 346 21.21 -3.02 -10.25
C ALA A 346 19.94 -2.50 -10.97
N GLN A 347 18.87 -3.29 -11.00
CA GLN A 347 17.60 -2.97 -11.66
C GLN A 347 16.62 -2.25 -10.71
N ILE A 348 16.81 -2.41 -9.39
CA ILE A 348 16.02 -1.75 -8.36
C ILE A 348 16.56 -0.32 -8.15
N LYS A 349 15.82 0.69 -8.62
CA LYS A 349 16.25 2.10 -8.64
C LYS A 349 15.55 2.97 -7.60
N LYS A 350 14.50 2.46 -6.97
CA LYS A 350 13.62 3.19 -6.05
C LYS A 350 13.02 2.22 -5.01
N ASP A 351 12.23 2.76 -4.08
CA ASP A 351 11.48 1.94 -3.13
C ASP A 351 10.68 0.87 -3.89
N PHE A 352 10.72 -0.35 -3.38
CA PHE A 352 10.16 -1.52 -4.07
C PHE A 352 9.34 -2.41 -3.16
N ILE A 353 8.40 -3.14 -3.76
CA ILE A 353 7.64 -4.21 -3.12
C ILE A 353 8.07 -5.54 -3.71
N VAL A 354 8.22 -6.55 -2.86
CA VAL A 354 8.49 -7.92 -3.30
C VAL A 354 7.20 -8.71 -3.17
N VAL A 355 6.77 -9.34 -4.25
CA VAL A 355 5.56 -10.16 -4.32
C VAL A 355 5.96 -11.55 -4.82
N SER A 356 5.52 -12.59 -4.13
CA SER A 356 5.75 -13.95 -4.56
C SER A 356 4.87 -14.28 -5.77
N GLY A 357 5.40 -15.07 -6.71
CA GLY A 357 4.67 -15.49 -7.92
C GLY A 357 3.44 -16.36 -7.65
N ASP A 358 3.29 -16.85 -6.42
CA ASP A 358 2.17 -17.66 -5.92
C ASP A 358 1.25 -16.90 -4.95
N PHE A 359 1.37 -15.57 -4.89
CA PHE A 359 0.52 -14.73 -4.07
C PHE A 359 -0.76 -14.33 -4.82
N VAL A 360 -1.91 -14.62 -4.20
CA VAL A 360 -3.23 -14.32 -4.75
C VAL A 360 -4.01 -13.50 -3.73
N SER A 361 -4.32 -12.24 -4.06
CA SER A 361 -5.15 -11.41 -3.19
C SER A 361 -5.86 -10.28 -3.92
N ASP A 362 -6.96 -9.81 -3.34
CA ASP A 362 -7.70 -8.61 -3.74
C ASP A 362 -7.52 -7.42 -2.75
N MET A 363 -6.56 -7.50 -1.83
CA MET A 363 -6.34 -6.44 -0.84
C MET A 363 -5.86 -5.11 -1.44
N ASN A 364 -6.16 -4.02 -0.74
CA ASN A 364 -5.63 -2.69 -1.03
C ASN A 364 -4.31 -2.46 -0.27
N LEU A 365 -3.22 -2.21 -1.02
CA LEU A 365 -1.88 -1.94 -0.51
C LEU A 365 -1.71 -0.53 0.08
N ALA A 366 -2.59 0.43 -0.24
CA ALA A 366 -2.42 1.83 0.16
C ALA A 366 -2.17 2.06 1.67
N PRO A 367 -2.82 1.33 2.61
CA PRO A 367 -2.54 1.46 4.04
C PRO A 367 -1.14 0.93 4.42
N MET A 368 -0.69 -0.16 3.80
CA MET A 368 0.65 -0.73 4.04
C MET A 368 1.74 0.20 3.52
N LEU A 369 1.60 0.70 2.28
CA LEU A 369 2.53 1.67 1.69
C LEU A 369 2.58 2.96 2.51
N SER A 370 1.43 3.39 3.03
CA SER A 370 1.35 4.55 3.93
C SER A 370 2.09 4.33 5.24
N LEU A 371 2.04 3.12 5.82
CA LEU A 371 2.79 2.78 7.03
C LEU A 371 4.29 2.82 6.76
N HIS A 372 4.73 2.19 5.67
CA HIS A 372 6.11 2.16 5.24
C HIS A 372 6.71 3.57 5.09
N ALA A 373 6.03 4.43 4.31
CA ALA A 373 6.46 5.80 4.08
C ALA A 373 6.36 6.69 5.33
N ALA A 374 5.33 6.51 6.17
CA ALA A 374 5.16 7.33 7.38
C ALA A 374 6.26 7.09 8.42
N GLU A 375 6.69 5.85 8.57
CA GLU A 375 7.72 5.46 9.54
C GLU A 375 9.14 5.52 8.97
N ASN A 376 9.26 5.77 7.66
CA ASN A 376 10.50 5.67 6.89
C ASN A 376 11.18 4.32 7.20
N ALA A 377 10.38 3.25 7.08
CA ALA A 377 10.78 1.90 7.42
C ALA A 377 11.79 1.37 6.39
N THR A 378 12.76 0.57 6.84
CA THR A 378 13.65 -0.16 5.94
C THR A 378 12.92 -1.32 5.28
N LEU A 379 12.09 -2.01 6.06
CA LEU A 379 11.28 -3.13 5.61
C LEU A 379 9.88 -3.01 6.21
N THR A 380 8.87 -3.33 5.41
CA THR A 380 7.50 -3.49 5.91
C THR A 380 6.94 -4.79 5.37
N CYS A 381 6.58 -5.71 6.27
CA CYS A 381 6.04 -7.01 5.93
C CYS A 381 4.51 -6.97 5.95
N LEU A 382 3.86 -7.74 5.08
CA LEU A 382 2.42 -8.00 5.15
C LEU A 382 2.20 -9.23 6.03
N LEU A 383 1.32 -9.12 7.03
CA LEU A 383 0.89 -10.24 7.86
C LEU A 383 -0.61 -10.41 7.76
N CYS A 384 -1.07 -11.65 7.64
CA CYS A 384 -2.48 -12.00 7.57
C CYS A 384 -2.75 -13.18 8.49
N ASP A 385 -3.80 -13.09 9.31
CA ASP A 385 -4.30 -14.18 10.15
C ASP A 385 -5.21 -15.14 9.38
N ARG A 386 -5.84 -14.66 8.30
CA ARG A 386 -6.84 -15.38 7.49
C ARG A 386 -6.30 -15.69 6.10
N VAL A 387 -5.26 -16.52 6.05
CA VAL A 387 -4.76 -17.05 4.77
C VAL A 387 -5.59 -18.26 4.39
N ILE A 388 -6.04 -18.30 3.13
CA ILE A 388 -6.73 -19.47 2.58
C ILE A 388 -5.77 -20.66 2.63
N THR A 389 -6.14 -21.61 3.48
CA THR A 389 -5.46 -22.89 3.69
C THR A 389 -6.52 -23.96 3.77
N GLY A 390 -6.16 -25.21 3.49
CA GLY A 390 -7.13 -26.29 3.50
C GLY A 390 -6.54 -27.67 3.60
N PRO A 391 -7.40 -28.69 3.81
CA PRO A 391 -6.98 -30.07 3.85
C PRO A 391 -6.40 -30.46 2.48
N VAL A 392 -5.27 -31.15 2.51
CA VAL A 392 -4.65 -31.73 1.32
C VAL A 392 -5.48 -32.96 0.92
N PRO A 393 -6.02 -33.02 -0.32
CA PRO A 393 -6.55 -34.27 -0.87
C PRO A 393 -5.43 -35.32 -0.94
N GLY A 394 -5.72 -36.57 -0.61
CA GLY A 394 -4.76 -37.68 -0.66
C GLY A 394 -4.45 -38.29 0.71
N PRO A 395 -3.33 -39.02 0.84
CA PRO A 395 -2.92 -39.66 2.08
C PRO A 395 -2.79 -38.62 3.19
N LYS A 396 -3.28 -38.93 4.40
CA LYS A 396 -3.14 -38.06 5.57
C LYS A 396 -1.66 -37.88 5.92
N MET A 397 -1.03 -36.86 5.37
CA MET A 397 0.27 -36.40 5.86
C MET A 397 0.06 -35.74 7.23
N LYS A 398 0.98 -35.98 8.17
CA LYS A 398 1.03 -35.20 9.41
C LYS A 398 1.09 -33.73 9.00
N LEU A 399 0.09 -32.93 9.37
CA LEU A 399 0.27 -31.47 9.36
C LEU A 399 1.46 -31.20 10.27
N SER A 400 2.59 -30.74 9.73
CA SER A 400 3.58 -30.08 10.56
C SER A 400 2.88 -28.88 11.21
N LYS A 401 3.10 -28.67 12.50
CA LYS A 401 2.65 -27.45 13.17
C LYS A 401 3.58 -26.32 12.72
N GLU A 402 3.54 -25.95 11.44
CA GLU A 402 4.21 -24.75 10.93
C GLU A 402 3.42 -23.53 11.44
N ARG A 403 3.58 -23.16 12.71
CA ARG A 403 3.10 -21.86 13.21
C ARG A 403 4.27 -20.91 13.31
N ASP A 404 4.10 -19.72 12.77
CA ASP A 404 5.05 -18.63 12.96
C ASP A 404 4.68 -17.84 14.22
N PHE A 405 5.66 -17.64 15.10
CA PHE A 405 5.54 -16.74 16.23
C PHE A 405 5.96 -15.33 15.83
N ILE A 406 5.04 -14.38 15.93
CA ILE A 406 5.27 -12.98 15.56
C ILE A 406 4.92 -12.07 16.73
N VAL A 407 5.84 -11.19 17.10
CA VAL A 407 5.61 -10.18 18.15
C VAL A 407 5.67 -8.78 17.54
N LEU A 408 4.60 -8.02 17.74
CA LEU A 408 4.47 -6.65 17.27
C LEU A 408 4.41 -5.67 18.44
N SER A 409 5.02 -4.49 18.26
CA SER A 409 4.81 -3.36 19.16
C SER A 409 3.42 -2.74 18.96
N LYS A 410 2.99 -1.89 19.90
CA LYS A 410 1.75 -1.10 19.77
C LYS A 410 1.69 -0.23 18.51
N ASN A 411 2.84 0.08 17.91
CA ASN A 411 2.94 0.89 16.70
C ASN A 411 3.18 0.02 15.45
N ASN A 412 2.88 -1.28 15.50
CA ASN A 412 3.10 -2.23 14.42
C ASN A 412 4.58 -2.41 14.02
N GLN A 413 5.51 -2.06 14.90
CA GLN A 413 6.93 -2.37 14.69
C GLN A 413 7.13 -3.86 14.93
N LEU A 414 7.79 -4.55 14.01
CA LEU A 414 8.12 -5.96 14.18
C LEU A 414 9.22 -6.06 15.24
N LEU A 415 9.00 -6.86 16.27
CA LEU A 415 9.95 -7.05 17.38
C LEU A 415 10.59 -8.44 17.34
N PHE A 416 9.82 -9.44 16.89
CA PHE A 416 10.26 -10.82 16.77
C PHE A 416 9.48 -11.54 15.66
N SER A 417 10.16 -12.45 14.96
CA SER A 417 9.58 -13.37 13.98
C SER A 417 10.42 -14.66 14.00
N GLY A 418 9.80 -15.81 14.16
CA GLY A 418 10.47 -17.12 14.11
C GLY A 418 9.47 -18.26 13.93
N SER A 419 9.92 -19.39 13.38
CA SER A 419 9.07 -20.59 13.20
C SER A 419 8.98 -21.37 14.51
N GLU A 420 7.85 -22.03 14.79
CA GLU A 420 7.73 -22.99 15.90
C GLU A 420 8.76 -24.13 15.79
N GLU A 421 9.16 -24.51 14.58
CA GLU A 421 10.16 -25.57 14.34
C GLU A 421 11.59 -25.18 14.75
N ASP A 422 11.87 -23.88 14.87
CA ASP A 422 13.22 -23.40 15.25
C ASP A 422 13.46 -23.48 16.77
N TYR A 423 12.44 -23.80 17.57
CA TYR A 423 12.48 -23.69 19.04
C TYR A 423 11.85 -24.89 19.74
N ASP A 424 12.65 -25.65 20.51
CA ASP A 424 12.16 -26.79 21.29
C ASP A 424 11.37 -26.37 22.56
N GLU A 425 11.85 -25.41 23.34
CA GLU A 425 11.18 -24.93 24.57
C GLU A 425 11.44 -23.46 24.94
N THR A 426 12.60 -22.90 24.56
CA THR A 426 12.99 -21.53 24.94
C THR A 426 13.58 -20.75 23.76
N VAL A 427 13.06 -19.53 23.55
CA VAL A 427 13.57 -18.59 22.54
C VAL A 427 14.75 -17.82 23.13
N THR A 428 15.98 -18.25 22.85
CA THR A 428 17.19 -17.46 23.14
C THR A 428 17.51 -16.56 21.94
N MET A 429 17.46 -15.24 22.14
CA MET A 429 17.90 -14.27 21.12
C MET A 429 19.43 -14.31 21.02
N ASN A 430 19.96 -15.02 20.04
CA ASN A 430 21.40 -15.14 19.83
C ASN A 430 21.92 -13.93 19.01
N VAL A 431 22.99 -13.29 19.47
CA VAL A 431 23.43 -11.94 19.04
C VAL A 431 24.58 -11.99 18.01
N ASN A 432 25.02 -13.16 17.57
CA ASN A 432 26.22 -13.31 16.73
C ASN A 432 25.90 -13.89 15.35
N LEU A 433 25.48 -13.04 14.41
CA LEU A 433 25.32 -13.38 12.99
C LEU A 433 26.22 -12.51 12.08
N LEU A 434 27.50 -12.37 12.43
CA LEU A 434 28.42 -11.49 11.70
C LEU A 434 28.90 -12.03 10.34
N ASP A 435 28.74 -13.32 10.04
CA ASP A 435 29.26 -13.94 8.80
C ASP A 435 28.25 -14.85 8.04
N LYS A 436 26.93 -14.58 8.12
CA LYS A 436 25.96 -15.35 7.33
C LYS A 436 25.67 -14.72 5.97
N GLU A 437 25.73 -15.54 4.92
CA GLU A 437 25.15 -15.22 3.63
C GLU A 437 23.61 -15.23 3.74
N PHE A 438 22.96 -14.13 3.35
CA PHE A 438 21.51 -14.02 3.36
C PHE A 438 20.91 -14.74 2.16
N THR A 439 20.21 -15.84 2.40
CA THR A 439 19.52 -16.60 1.35
C THR A 439 18.03 -16.29 1.33
N SER A 440 17.40 -16.18 2.50
CA SER A 440 15.95 -15.99 2.65
C SER A 440 15.60 -14.65 3.27
N LEU A 441 14.64 -13.94 2.67
CA LEU A 441 14.06 -12.74 3.26
C LEU A 441 13.42 -13.03 4.63
N LYS A 442 12.69 -14.15 4.74
CA LYS A 442 11.96 -14.52 5.96
C LYS A 442 12.92 -15.03 7.04
N ALA A 443 13.81 -15.96 6.69
CA ALA A 443 14.63 -16.68 7.66
C ALA A 443 15.94 -15.96 8.04
N ASP A 444 16.49 -15.14 7.14
CA ASP A 444 17.79 -14.49 7.38
C ASP A 444 17.66 -12.95 7.52
N LEU A 445 17.04 -12.28 6.53
CA LEU A 445 17.01 -10.82 6.50
C LEU A 445 16.16 -10.19 7.61
N ILE A 446 14.93 -10.70 7.81
CA ILE A 446 14.03 -10.18 8.85
C ILE A 446 14.69 -10.31 10.24
N PRO A 447 15.18 -11.49 10.68
CA PRO A 447 15.88 -11.62 11.96
C PRO A 447 17.08 -10.68 12.11
N TYR A 448 17.88 -10.51 11.06
CA TYR A 448 19.02 -9.58 11.09
C TYR A 448 18.59 -8.12 11.31
N ILE A 449 17.56 -7.65 10.58
CA ILE A 449 17.04 -6.30 10.77
C ILE A 449 16.52 -6.13 12.20
N LEU A 450 15.84 -7.15 12.76
CA LEU A 450 15.34 -7.13 14.12
C LEU A 450 16.47 -7.05 15.15
N GLU A 451 17.56 -7.79 14.96
CA GLU A 451 18.76 -7.71 15.82
C GLU A 451 19.36 -6.30 15.80
N LYS A 452 19.62 -5.74 14.62
CA LYS A 452 20.19 -4.38 14.48
C LYS A 452 19.25 -3.29 14.94
N GLN A 453 17.94 -3.50 14.84
CA GLN A 453 16.93 -2.61 15.39
C GLN A 453 16.94 -2.62 16.93
N ASN A 454 17.18 -3.78 17.53
CA ASN A 454 17.15 -3.99 18.98
C ASN A 454 18.49 -3.75 19.68
N ALA A 455 19.61 -3.69 18.93
CA ALA A 455 20.94 -3.32 19.42
C ALA A 455 20.97 -1.87 19.94
N LYS A 456 20.42 -1.67 21.15
CA LYS A 456 20.55 -0.44 21.92
C LYS A 456 21.90 -0.43 22.59
N ASP A 457 22.77 0.51 22.21
CA ASP A 457 23.84 1.11 23.02
C ASP A 457 24.61 0.18 24.00
N SER A 458 24.78 -1.10 23.66
CA SER A 458 25.62 -2.05 24.38
C SER A 458 27.04 -2.01 23.84
N HIS A 459 27.56 -0.81 23.59
CA HIS A 459 28.98 -0.57 23.71
C HIS A 459 29.26 -0.05 25.12
N GLY A 460 29.28 -0.99 26.06
CA GLY A 460 30.31 -0.97 27.10
C GLY A 460 31.68 -1.11 26.42
N MET A 461 32.09 -0.09 25.67
CA MET A 461 33.47 0.08 25.25
C MET A 461 34.21 0.58 26.49
N HIS A 462 35.17 -0.22 26.93
CA HIS A 462 35.96 0.02 28.12
C HIS A 462 36.61 1.42 28.03
N PHE A 463 36.43 2.23 29.07
CA PHE A 463 36.79 3.66 29.09
C PHE A 463 38.29 3.94 28.86
N SER A 464 39.13 2.90 28.82
CA SER A 464 40.57 2.99 28.56
C SER A 464 40.95 3.03 27.08
N ASP A 465 40.09 2.62 26.14
CA ASP A 465 40.47 2.54 24.72
C ASP A 465 40.27 3.86 23.95
N ILE A 466 39.46 4.78 24.49
CA ILE A 466 39.15 6.06 23.85
C ILE A 466 40.36 7.01 23.85
N ASN A 467 41.25 6.92 24.84
CA ASN A 467 42.41 7.82 24.89
C ASN A 467 43.49 7.53 23.84
N LYS A 468 43.44 6.37 23.16
CA LYS A 468 44.37 6.11 22.04
C LYS A 468 43.91 6.71 20.71
N PHE A 469 42.64 7.07 20.55
CA PHE A 469 42.11 7.56 19.27
C PHE A 469 41.90 9.07 19.20
N ILE A 470 42.26 9.85 20.24
CA ILE A 470 42.11 11.33 20.21
C ILE A 470 43.29 12.03 19.49
N CYS A 471 44.36 11.32 19.12
CA CYS A 471 45.39 11.86 18.24
C CYS A 471 45.14 11.48 16.78
N PHE A 472 44.30 12.24 16.10
CA PHE A 472 44.56 12.83 14.77
C PHE A 472 43.25 13.49 14.27
N GLY A 473 43.29 14.80 14.15
CA GLY A 473 42.19 15.56 13.57
C GLY A 473 41.96 15.20 12.11
N THR A 474 40.71 14.95 11.74
CA THR A 474 40.03 15.56 10.59
C THR A 474 38.58 15.04 10.54
N ASN A 475 37.65 16.00 10.51
CA ASN A 475 36.24 15.88 10.09
C ASN A 475 35.41 14.75 10.72
N VAL A 476 34.86 15.10 11.89
CA VAL A 476 33.57 14.67 12.45
C VAL A 476 32.71 13.97 11.41
N VAL A 477 32.83 12.65 11.41
CA VAL A 477 31.96 11.74 10.70
C VAL A 477 30.54 11.97 11.24
N LYS A 478 29.76 12.78 10.53
CA LYS A 478 28.29 12.80 10.64
C LYS A 478 27.75 11.48 10.09
N ASN A 479 28.10 10.36 10.70
CA ASN A 479 27.41 9.10 10.48
C ASN A 479 26.07 9.22 11.20
N LEU A 480 25.08 9.77 10.49
CA LEU A 480 23.70 9.34 10.68
C LEU A 480 23.69 7.82 10.50
N GLN A 481 23.86 7.08 11.61
CA GLN A 481 23.53 5.66 11.68
C GLN A 481 22.09 5.52 11.20
N TYR A 482 21.88 5.06 9.97
CA TYR A 482 20.58 4.63 9.49
C TYR A 482 20.14 3.47 10.37
N ARG A 483 19.36 3.74 11.42
CA ARG A 483 18.75 2.69 12.24
C ARG A 483 17.78 1.93 11.35
N LEU A 484 18.11 0.67 11.07
CA LEU A 484 17.23 -0.23 10.33
C LEU A 484 15.91 -0.37 11.11
N LYS A 485 14.79 -0.25 10.40
CA LYS A 485 13.45 -0.34 11.00
C LYS A 485 12.60 -1.34 10.25
N CYS A 486 12.09 -2.34 10.95
CA CYS A 486 11.14 -3.31 10.42
C CYS A 486 9.75 -3.09 11.00
N PHE A 487 8.75 -2.97 10.13
CA PHE A 487 7.34 -2.85 10.51
C PHE A 487 6.54 -3.99 9.89
N ALA A 488 5.37 -4.27 10.44
CA ALA A 488 4.43 -5.22 9.87
C ALA A 488 3.06 -4.58 9.71
N TYR A 489 2.47 -4.71 8.54
CA TYR A 489 1.09 -4.36 8.31
C TYR A 489 0.22 -5.59 8.51
N LEU A 490 -0.53 -5.64 9.62
CA LEU A 490 -1.55 -6.64 9.85
C LEU A 490 -2.78 -6.31 9.01
N LEU A 491 -3.13 -7.20 8.08
CA LEU A 491 -4.26 -7.04 7.20
C LEU A 491 -5.57 -7.13 8.01
N PRO A 492 -6.39 -6.07 8.04
CA PRO A 492 -7.66 -6.12 8.75
C PRO A 492 -8.72 -6.86 7.92
N PRO A 493 -9.74 -7.47 8.56
CA PRO A 493 -10.75 -8.31 7.87
C PRO A 493 -11.53 -7.60 6.76
N GLU A 494 -11.66 -6.28 6.84
CA GLU A 494 -12.33 -5.46 5.83
C GLU A 494 -11.48 -5.18 4.57
N ASN A 495 -10.18 -5.49 4.58
CA ASN A 495 -9.27 -5.18 3.48
C ASN A 495 -8.87 -6.46 2.72
N GLY A 496 -9.71 -6.87 1.77
CA GLY A 496 -9.51 -8.05 0.93
C GLY A 496 -10.31 -9.25 1.44
N PHE A 497 -11.07 -9.89 0.55
CA PHE A 497 -11.86 -11.08 0.84
C PHE A 497 -11.09 -12.36 0.53
N ILE A 498 -10.13 -12.28 -0.39
CA ILE A 498 -9.30 -13.40 -0.83
C ILE A 498 -7.85 -13.05 -0.54
N VAL A 499 -7.20 -13.88 0.27
CA VAL A 499 -5.78 -13.77 0.61
C VAL A 499 -5.23 -15.18 0.70
N GLY A 500 -4.38 -15.55 -0.26
CA GLY A 500 -3.78 -16.87 -0.32
C GLY A 500 -2.31 -16.80 -0.72
N HIS A 501 -1.49 -17.55 -0.01
CA HIS A 501 -0.13 -17.86 -0.43
C HIS A 501 -0.12 -19.30 -0.89
N VAL A 502 -0.09 -19.52 -2.21
CA VAL A 502 -0.38 -20.82 -2.84
C VAL A 502 0.88 -21.67 -2.89
N ASN A 503 1.43 -21.97 -1.72
CA ASN A 503 2.71 -22.66 -1.58
C ASN A 503 2.58 -24.14 -1.17
N THR A 504 1.36 -24.62 -0.97
CA THR A 504 1.04 -26.00 -0.60
C THR A 504 -0.10 -26.53 -1.45
N ILE A 505 -0.20 -27.86 -1.59
CA ILE A 505 -1.29 -28.50 -2.33
C ILE A 505 -2.67 -28.12 -1.74
N GLY A 506 -2.78 -28.04 -0.41
CA GLY A 506 -4.02 -27.68 0.28
C GLY A 506 -4.46 -26.24 0.01
N SER A 507 -3.53 -25.29 0.01
CA SER A 507 -3.84 -23.89 -0.37
C SER A 507 -4.23 -23.77 -1.84
N TYR A 508 -3.54 -24.49 -2.74
CA TYR A 508 -3.90 -24.55 -4.16
C TYR A 508 -5.30 -25.11 -4.40
N PHE A 509 -5.65 -26.17 -3.66
CA PHE A 509 -6.96 -26.80 -3.76
C PHE A 509 -8.09 -25.88 -3.29
N GLU A 510 -7.94 -25.26 -2.11
CA GLU A 510 -8.99 -24.38 -1.59
C GLU A 510 -9.11 -23.08 -2.35
N ILE A 511 -8.01 -22.47 -2.78
CA ILE A 511 -8.07 -21.18 -3.46
C ILE A 511 -8.80 -21.27 -4.80
N ASN A 512 -8.61 -22.38 -5.53
CA ASN A 512 -9.34 -22.66 -6.77
C ASN A 512 -10.86 -22.63 -6.57
N LYS A 513 -11.35 -23.08 -5.42
CA LYS A 513 -12.78 -23.08 -5.09
C LYS A 513 -13.25 -21.76 -4.50
N ALA A 514 -12.45 -21.18 -3.60
CA ALA A 514 -12.80 -19.97 -2.87
C ALA A 514 -12.83 -18.72 -3.75
N ILE A 515 -12.03 -18.69 -4.82
CA ILE A 515 -11.90 -17.51 -5.68
C ILE A 515 -13.10 -17.32 -6.63
N ILE A 516 -13.85 -18.38 -6.93
CA ILE A 516 -14.91 -18.41 -7.97
C ILE A 516 -15.90 -17.25 -7.83
N PRO A 517 -16.50 -16.99 -6.65
CA PRO A 517 -17.49 -15.91 -6.50
C PRO A 517 -16.90 -14.51 -6.71
N PHE A 518 -15.57 -14.38 -6.61
CA PHE A 518 -14.85 -13.12 -6.62
C PHE A 518 -14.13 -12.84 -7.95
N LEU A 519 -14.11 -13.79 -8.90
CA LEU A 519 -13.39 -13.64 -10.17
C LEU A 519 -13.78 -12.35 -10.90
N SER A 520 -15.07 -12.13 -11.11
CA SER A 520 -15.56 -10.94 -11.82
C SER A 520 -15.47 -9.66 -11.01
N SER A 521 -15.80 -9.70 -9.71
CA SER A 521 -15.90 -8.51 -8.86
C SER A 521 -14.54 -8.03 -8.37
N SER A 522 -13.68 -8.97 -7.94
CA SER A 522 -12.42 -8.68 -7.26
C SER A 522 -11.20 -8.86 -8.15
N PHE A 523 -11.25 -9.61 -9.26
CA PHE A 523 -10.09 -9.83 -10.14
C PHE A 523 -10.23 -9.16 -11.51
N SER A 524 -11.19 -9.51 -12.35
CA SER A 524 -11.40 -8.83 -13.64
C SER A 524 -12.81 -9.04 -14.17
N GLU A 525 -13.46 -7.96 -14.64
CA GLU A 525 -14.74 -8.07 -15.36
C GLU A 525 -14.59 -8.81 -16.70
N LYS A 526 -13.38 -8.81 -17.27
CA LYS A 526 -13.04 -9.50 -18.51
C LYS A 526 -12.64 -10.96 -18.29
N PHE A 527 -12.81 -11.50 -17.08
CA PHE A 527 -12.58 -12.91 -16.88
C PHE A 527 -13.57 -13.67 -17.76
N SER A 528 -13.05 -14.49 -18.67
CA SER A 528 -13.84 -15.46 -19.42
C SER A 528 -14.35 -16.48 -18.43
N ILE A 529 -15.41 -16.15 -17.69
CA ILE A 529 -16.22 -17.16 -17.02
C ILE A 529 -16.63 -18.05 -18.18
N GLY A 530 -16.15 -19.29 -18.23
CA GLY A 530 -16.44 -20.17 -19.36
C GLY A 530 -17.94 -20.51 -19.40
N GLN A 531 -18.30 -21.69 -19.88
CA GLN A 531 -19.72 -21.98 -20.15
C GLN A 531 -20.58 -21.77 -18.90
N ARG A 532 -21.45 -20.76 -18.92
CA ARG A 532 -22.55 -20.58 -17.96
C ARG A 532 -23.58 -21.66 -18.28
N MET A 533 -23.72 -22.65 -17.41
CA MET A 533 -24.81 -23.61 -17.55
C MET A 533 -26.09 -22.89 -17.11
N ASP A 534 -26.99 -22.67 -18.07
CA ASP A 534 -28.31 -22.09 -17.82
C ASP A 534 -29.12 -22.81 -16.72
N ASP A 535 -30.14 -22.13 -16.21
CA ASP A 535 -31.09 -22.56 -15.15
C ASP A 535 -31.75 -23.93 -15.39
N SER A 536 -31.53 -24.57 -16.54
CA SER A 536 -32.09 -25.86 -16.89
C SER A 536 -31.29 -27.07 -16.36
N GLY A 537 -30.08 -26.90 -15.77
CA GLY A 537 -29.21 -28.05 -15.46
C GLY A 537 -28.20 -27.97 -14.30
N THR A 538 -28.66 -27.89 -13.05
CA THR A 538 -28.01 -28.34 -11.79
C THR A 538 -26.58 -27.91 -11.39
N ALA A 539 -25.83 -27.20 -12.23
CA ALA A 539 -24.69 -26.41 -11.75
C ALA A 539 -25.24 -25.08 -11.23
N SER A 540 -25.02 -24.75 -9.95
CA SER A 540 -25.26 -23.40 -9.46
C SER A 540 -24.25 -22.48 -10.12
N ASP A 541 -24.72 -21.54 -10.94
CA ASP A 541 -23.92 -20.55 -11.68
C ASP A 541 -22.86 -19.85 -10.81
N SER A 542 -23.12 -19.72 -9.51
CA SER A 542 -22.27 -19.00 -8.56
C SER A 542 -21.13 -19.81 -7.94
N GLU A 543 -21.03 -21.13 -8.18
CA GLU A 543 -20.12 -21.99 -7.43
C GLU A 543 -19.11 -22.76 -8.29
N CYS A 544 -19.23 -22.76 -9.61
CA CYS A 544 -18.39 -23.59 -10.48
C CYS A 544 -17.65 -22.75 -11.53
N TYR A 545 -16.46 -23.22 -11.91
CA TYR A 545 -15.74 -22.72 -13.07
C TYR A 545 -15.60 -23.85 -14.08
N ILE A 546 -15.94 -23.61 -15.34
CA ILE A 546 -15.86 -24.60 -16.43
C ILE A 546 -15.11 -23.94 -17.59
N GLY A 547 -14.04 -24.57 -18.06
CA GLY A 547 -13.27 -24.10 -19.21
C GLY A 547 -14.12 -23.93 -20.48
N PRO A 548 -13.79 -22.95 -21.34
CA PRO A 548 -14.63 -22.58 -22.49
C PRO A 548 -14.81 -23.69 -23.53
N THR A 549 -13.80 -24.52 -23.77
CA THR A 549 -13.82 -25.60 -24.77
C THR A 549 -14.16 -26.98 -24.18
N THR A 550 -14.46 -27.04 -22.89
CA THR A 550 -14.84 -28.27 -22.20
C THR A 550 -16.18 -28.79 -22.73
N ARG A 551 -16.21 -30.09 -23.04
CA ARG A 551 -17.38 -30.79 -23.59
C ARG A 551 -18.09 -31.53 -22.48
N LEU A 552 -19.24 -31.00 -22.10
CA LEU A 552 -20.11 -31.60 -21.11
C LEU A 552 -21.14 -32.38 -21.88
N PHE A 553 -21.09 -33.71 -21.81
CA PHE A 553 -21.92 -34.61 -22.60
C PHE A 553 -21.63 -34.54 -24.12
N LEU A 554 -21.61 -35.69 -24.81
CA LEU A 554 -21.52 -35.72 -26.27
C LEU A 554 -22.88 -35.30 -26.83
N GLN A 555 -23.03 -34.02 -27.10
CA GLN A 555 -24.21 -33.46 -27.76
C GLN A 555 -24.23 -33.92 -29.22
N SER A 556 -24.65 -35.16 -29.48
CA SER A 556 -25.06 -35.54 -30.83
C SER A 556 -26.29 -34.71 -31.19
N ALA A 557 -26.25 -34.02 -32.34
CA ALA A 557 -27.30 -33.11 -32.80
C ALA A 557 -28.70 -33.76 -32.91
N ALA A 558 -28.80 -35.09 -32.81
CA ALA A 558 -30.04 -35.84 -32.88
C ALA A 558 -30.80 -36.00 -31.54
N GLU A 559 -30.23 -35.60 -30.39
CA GLU A 559 -30.81 -35.94 -29.07
C GLU A 559 -31.08 -34.70 -28.20
N ALA A 560 -31.79 -33.70 -28.75
CA ALA A 560 -32.18 -32.49 -28.01
C ALA A 560 -33.18 -32.74 -26.85
N HIS A 561 -33.67 -33.97 -26.66
CA HIS A 561 -34.62 -34.37 -25.61
C HIS A 561 -34.01 -35.30 -24.55
N VAL A 562 -32.73 -35.12 -24.22
CA VAL A 562 -32.10 -35.89 -23.13
C VAL A 562 -32.76 -35.55 -21.79
N ALA A 563 -33.24 -36.59 -21.10
CA ALA A 563 -33.83 -36.47 -19.78
C ALA A 563 -32.84 -35.82 -18.81
N ARG A 564 -33.35 -34.91 -17.96
CA ARG A 564 -32.57 -34.20 -16.91
C ARG A 564 -31.69 -35.14 -16.06
N SER A 565 -32.06 -36.42 -15.96
CA SER A 565 -31.34 -37.49 -15.25
C SER A 565 -29.99 -37.89 -15.84
N GLU A 566 -29.67 -37.51 -17.07
CA GLU A 566 -28.40 -37.91 -17.72
C GLU A 566 -27.30 -36.85 -17.66
N ARG A 567 -27.62 -35.63 -17.24
CA ARG A 567 -26.67 -34.52 -17.17
C ARG A 567 -25.65 -34.74 -16.03
N PRO A 568 -24.39 -34.31 -16.21
CA PRO A 568 -23.39 -34.33 -15.15
C PRO A 568 -23.77 -33.32 -14.05
N ILE A 569 -23.52 -33.70 -12.79
CA ILE A 569 -23.76 -32.83 -11.63
C ILE A 569 -22.42 -32.25 -11.20
N ILE A 570 -22.25 -30.94 -11.39
CA ILE A 570 -21.02 -30.23 -11.02
C ILE A 570 -21.37 -29.22 -9.93
N LYS A 571 -20.68 -29.31 -8.79
CA LYS A 571 -20.90 -28.39 -7.65
C LYS A 571 -19.58 -27.98 -7.02
N ARG A 572 -19.42 -26.68 -6.72
CA ARG A 572 -18.25 -26.11 -6.05
C ARG A 572 -16.91 -26.58 -6.64
N SER A 573 -16.84 -26.75 -7.95
CA SER A 573 -15.72 -27.41 -8.63
C SER A 573 -15.16 -26.55 -9.75
N VAL A 574 -13.87 -26.75 -10.02
CA VAL A 574 -13.16 -26.11 -11.14
C VAL A 574 -12.88 -27.19 -12.17
N ILE A 575 -13.29 -26.96 -13.41
CA ILE A 575 -13.00 -27.82 -14.54
C ILE A 575 -12.18 -27.02 -15.54
N GLY A 576 -10.97 -27.50 -15.83
CA GLY A 576 -10.05 -26.95 -16.80
C GLY A 576 -10.60 -26.94 -18.22
N ASP A 577 -9.77 -26.48 -19.16
CA ASP A 577 -10.15 -26.40 -20.56
C ASP A 577 -9.98 -27.75 -21.28
N LYS A 578 -10.72 -27.96 -22.38
CA LYS A 578 -10.70 -29.18 -23.21
C LYS A 578 -11.02 -30.48 -22.46
N CYS A 579 -11.65 -30.41 -21.29
CA CYS A 579 -12.08 -31.60 -20.58
C CYS A 579 -13.29 -32.24 -21.29
N VAL A 580 -13.43 -33.56 -21.17
CA VAL A 580 -14.61 -34.29 -21.65
C VAL A 580 -15.29 -34.92 -20.45
N VAL A 581 -16.53 -34.54 -20.17
CA VAL A 581 -17.28 -35.04 -19.02
C VAL A 581 -18.47 -35.88 -19.47
N GLY A 582 -18.42 -37.17 -19.16
CA GLY A 582 -19.43 -38.16 -19.53
C GLY A 582 -20.78 -37.97 -18.80
N PRO A 583 -21.87 -38.55 -19.36
CA PRO A 583 -23.20 -38.48 -18.77
C PRO A 583 -23.25 -39.09 -17.37
N LYS A 584 -24.18 -38.60 -16.53
CA LYS A 584 -24.44 -39.09 -15.16
C LYS A 584 -23.26 -38.99 -14.18
N SER A 585 -22.16 -38.35 -14.57
CA SER A 585 -21.02 -38.12 -13.69
C SER A 585 -21.36 -37.08 -12.60
N LYS A 586 -20.65 -37.15 -11.47
CA LYS A 586 -20.83 -36.27 -10.32
C LYS A 586 -19.47 -35.72 -9.89
N ILE A 587 -19.28 -34.41 -9.99
CA ILE A 587 -18.02 -33.72 -9.64
C ILE A 587 -18.35 -32.70 -8.55
N ILE A 588 -17.84 -32.92 -7.34
CA ILE A 588 -18.19 -32.12 -6.17
C ILE A 588 -16.92 -31.66 -5.47
N SER A 589 -16.82 -30.37 -5.18
CA SER A 589 -15.70 -29.77 -4.44
C SER A 589 -14.32 -30.18 -4.96
N SER A 590 -14.16 -30.33 -6.28
CA SER A 590 -12.96 -30.91 -6.90
C SER A 590 -12.35 -29.98 -7.94
N VAL A 591 -11.07 -30.20 -8.25
CA VAL A 591 -10.32 -29.43 -9.25
C VAL A 591 -9.86 -30.39 -10.34
N LEU A 592 -10.34 -30.20 -11.56
CA LEU A 592 -9.89 -30.90 -12.74
C LEU A 592 -9.05 -29.92 -13.56
N MET A 593 -7.82 -30.29 -13.88
CA MET A 593 -6.96 -29.53 -14.79
C MET A 593 -7.40 -29.75 -16.24
N GLU A 594 -6.62 -29.25 -17.19
CA GLU A 594 -6.94 -29.34 -18.62
C GLU A 594 -6.87 -30.78 -19.17
N GLU A 595 -7.60 -31.01 -20.28
CA GLU A 595 -7.55 -32.26 -21.07
C GLU A 595 -7.91 -33.53 -20.29
N CYS A 596 -8.64 -33.41 -19.16
CA CYS A 596 -9.12 -34.55 -18.40
C CYS A 596 -10.31 -35.22 -19.11
N GLN A 597 -10.32 -36.55 -19.15
CA GLN A 597 -11.43 -37.33 -19.70
C GLN A 597 -12.16 -38.07 -18.58
N ILE A 598 -13.44 -37.77 -18.37
CA ILE A 598 -14.25 -38.34 -17.31
C ILE A 598 -15.33 -39.23 -17.92
N GLY A 599 -15.27 -40.52 -17.59
CA GLY A 599 -16.22 -41.54 -18.06
C GLY A 599 -17.63 -41.34 -17.51
N ALA A 600 -18.59 -42.01 -18.16
CA ALA A 600 -19.99 -41.98 -17.74
C ALA A 600 -20.17 -42.52 -16.31
N GLY A 601 -21.00 -41.87 -15.50
CA GLY A 601 -21.30 -42.28 -14.12
C GLY A 601 -20.17 -42.11 -13.10
N ALA A 602 -19.01 -41.57 -13.51
CA ALA A 602 -17.88 -41.35 -12.60
C ALA A 602 -18.22 -40.35 -11.49
N GLN A 603 -17.71 -40.60 -10.28
CA GLN A 603 -17.95 -39.77 -9.09
C GLN A 603 -16.61 -39.27 -8.56
N ILE A 604 -16.45 -37.95 -8.51
CA ILE A 604 -15.23 -37.29 -8.09
C ILE A 604 -15.59 -36.30 -6.99
N THR A 605 -15.04 -36.51 -5.79
CA THR A 605 -15.36 -35.69 -4.62
C THR A 605 -14.10 -35.28 -3.87
N ASN A 606 -13.95 -33.99 -3.55
CA ASN A 606 -12.79 -33.47 -2.82
C ASN A 606 -11.41 -33.85 -3.41
N SER A 607 -11.30 -33.99 -4.72
CA SER A 607 -10.11 -34.53 -5.38
C SER A 607 -9.47 -33.54 -6.34
N ILE A 608 -8.17 -33.72 -6.61
CA ILE A 608 -7.45 -33.02 -7.69
C ILE A 608 -7.15 -34.02 -8.79
N ILE A 609 -7.59 -33.71 -10.00
CA ILE A 609 -7.32 -34.50 -11.20
C ILE A 609 -6.39 -33.65 -12.08
N CYS A 610 -5.16 -34.10 -12.23
CA CYS A 610 -4.13 -33.38 -12.99
C CYS A 610 -4.31 -33.54 -14.50
N ALA A 611 -3.54 -32.76 -15.27
CA ALA A 611 -3.74 -32.61 -16.70
C ALA A 611 -3.63 -33.94 -17.46
N GLY A 612 -4.55 -34.15 -18.41
CA GLY A 612 -4.56 -35.35 -19.27
C GLY A 612 -4.95 -36.66 -18.57
N ALA A 613 -5.41 -36.63 -17.32
CA ALA A 613 -5.85 -37.85 -16.65
C ALA A 613 -7.18 -38.38 -17.22
N GLU A 614 -7.29 -39.70 -17.32
CA GLU A 614 -8.47 -40.40 -17.83
C GLU A 614 -9.13 -41.20 -16.71
N ILE A 615 -10.38 -40.88 -16.40
CA ILE A 615 -11.17 -41.53 -15.37
C ILE A 615 -12.20 -42.44 -16.05
N GLY A 616 -12.09 -43.74 -15.82
CA GLY A 616 -12.99 -44.73 -16.40
C GLY A 616 -14.46 -44.61 -15.94
N GLU A 617 -15.34 -45.29 -16.66
CA GLU A 617 -16.77 -45.31 -16.36
C GLU A 617 -17.06 -45.85 -14.95
N ASN A 618 -18.00 -45.23 -14.24
CA ASN A 618 -18.41 -45.57 -12.88
C ASN A 618 -17.29 -45.59 -11.83
N ALA A 619 -16.12 -45.00 -12.12
CA ALA A 619 -15.06 -44.85 -11.13
C ALA A 619 -15.50 -43.92 -9.99
N ASN A 620 -15.04 -44.19 -8.77
CA ASN A 620 -15.33 -43.38 -7.59
C ASN A 620 -14.02 -42.92 -6.95
N ILE A 621 -13.76 -41.63 -7.01
CA ILE A 621 -12.53 -40.97 -6.56
C ILE A 621 -12.89 -39.97 -5.48
N SER A 622 -12.38 -40.20 -4.27
CA SER A 622 -12.74 -39.38 -3.11
C SER A 622 -11.53 -38.98 -2.29
N SER A 623 -11.35 -37.67 -2.10
CA SER A 623 -10.23 -37.11 -1.35
C SER A 623 -8.88 -37.59 -1.87
N SER A 624 -8.69 -37.66 -3.19
CA SER A 624 -7.49 -38.22 -3.81
C SER A 624 -6.85 -37.26 -4.82
N ILE A 625 -5.59 -37.51 -5.16
CA ILE A 625 -4.89 -36.80 -6.23
C ILE A 625 -4.58 -37.80 -7.33
N VAL A 626 -4.97 -37.50 -8.57
CA VAL A 626 -4.60 -38.27 -9.76
C VAL A 626 -3.60 -37.46 -10.55
N VAL A 627 -2.36 -37.92 -10.67
CA VAL A 627 -1.29 -37.18 -11.35
C VAL A 627 -1.46 -37.20 -12.88
N CYS A 628 -0.65 -36.41 -13.58
CA CYS A 628 -0.79 -36.20 -15.02
C CYS A 628 -0.77 -37.51 -15.81
N GLN A 629 -1.61 -37.57 -16.86
CA GLN A 629 -1.68 -38.69 -17.83
C GLN A 629 -1.96 -40.08 -17.22
N GLN A 630 -2.44 -40.15 -15.98
CA GLN A 630 -2.83 -41.43 -15.38
C GLN A 630 -4.22 -41.87 -15.84
N VAL A 631 -4.38 -43.18 -16.00
CA VAL A 631 -5.65 -43.81 -16.35
C VAL A 631 -6.18 -44.55 -15.13
N VAL A 632 -7.33 -44.11 -14.62
CA VAL A 632 -8.08 -44.81 -13.57
C VAL A 632 -9.06 -45.76 -14.24
N SER A 633 -8.97 -47.05 -13.91
CA SER A 633 -9.80 -48.08 -14.53
C SER A 633 -11.30 -47.89 -14.25
N ALA A 634 -12.14 -48.43 -15.14
CA ALA A 634 -13.59 -48.41 -14.96
C ALA A 634 -13.98 -49.13 -13.65
N SER A 635 -14.94 -48.54 -12.93
CA SER A 635 -15.41 -49.00 -11.61
C SER A 635 -14.35 -49.05 -10.50
N ALA A 636 -13.18 -48.42 -10.69
CA ALA A 636 -12.18 -48.28 -9.65
C ALA A 636 -12.72 -47.47 -8.46
N LYS A 637 -12.27 -47.81 -7.26
CA LYS A 637 -12.56 -47.06 -6.03
C LYS A 637 -11.25 -46.57 -5.45
N VAL A 638 -11.03 -45.26 -5.50
CA VAL A 638 -9.81 -44.59 -5.04
C VAL A 638 -10.20 -43.65 -3.90
N HIS A 639 -9.60 -43.83 -2.72
CA HIS A 639 -9.94 -43.03 -1.54
C HIS A 639 -8.71 -42.65 -0.70
N ASN A 640 -8.48 -41.34 -0.48
CA ASN A 640 -7.30 -40.82 0.23
C ASN A 640 -5.96 -41.34 -0.33
N GLU A 641 -5.87 -41.43 -1.66
CA GLU A 641 -4.70 -41.98 -2.35
C GLU A 641 -4.10 -40.96 -3.31
N LEU A 642 -2.79 -41.09 -3.53
CA LEU A 642 -2.08 -40.44 -4.63
C LEU A 642 -1.91 -41.48 -5.73
N VAL A 643 -2.65 -41.33 -6.83
CA VAL A 643 -2.54 -42.19 -8.01
C VAL A 643 -1.39 -41.65 -8.85
N ALA A 644 -0.23 -42.29 -8.74
CA ALA A 644 0.99 -42.00 -9.46
C ALA A 644 1.42 -43.23 -10.30
N PRO A 645 2.20 -43.06 -11.38
CA PRO A 645 2.70 -44.19 -12.15
C PRO A 645 3.45 -45.19 -11.25
N ASN A 646 3.21 -46.49 -11.46
CA ASN A 646 3.86 -47.58 -10.74
C ASN A 646 5.38 -47.51 -10.97
N GLY A 647 6.12 -46.81 -10.09
CA GLY A 647 7.57 -46.76 -10.16
C GLY A 647 8.26 -45.58 -9.48
N GLU A 648 7.59 -44.46 -9.17
CA GLU A 648 8.34 -43.22 -8.83
C GLU A 648 7.89 -42.42 -7.60
N VAL A 649 7.06 -42.98 -6.71
CA VAL A 649 6.81 -42.33 -5.41
C VAL A 649 7.35 -43.20 -4.28
N GLU A 650 8.64 -43.52 -4.33
CA GLU A 650 9.39 -43.64 -3.07
C GLU A 650 9.47 -42.22 -2.47
N LEU A 651 8.60 -41.97 -1.49
CA LEU A 651 8.69 -40.84 -0.57
C LEU A 651 10.11 -40.81 0.02
N GLU A 652 10.97 -39.99 -0.58
CA GLU A 652 12.25 -39.48 -0.11
C GLU A 652 12.85 -40.19 1.12
N LYS A 653 13.65 -41.23 0.87
CA LYS A 653 14.85 -41.51 1.67
C LYS A 653 15.87 -40.38 1.44
N TRP A 654 15.62 -39.21 2.03
CA TRP A 654 16.65 -38.19 2.24
C TRP A 654 16.78 -37.93 3.74
N THR A 655 17.09 -38.99 4.47
CA THR A 655 17.69 -38.91 5.81
C THR A 655 18.89 -39.83 5.80
N GLU A 656 20.08 -39.33 5.43
CA GLU A 656 21.36 -39.77 6.04
C GLU A 656 22.65 -39.11 5.52
N GLU A 657 22.67 -38.29 4.47
CA GLU A 657 23.91 -37.58 4.09
C GLU A 657 23.83 -36.09 4.45
N ILE A 658 24.78 -35.67 5.31
CA ILE A 658 25.04 -34.34 5.90
C ILE A 658 24.57 -34.20 7.37
N TRP A 659 25.19 -35.02 8.23
CA TRP A 659 25.85 -34.53 9.45
C TRP A 659 27.31 -34.25 9.09
#